data_AF-A0A3M7N3Y7-F1
#
_entry.id   AF-A0A3M7N3Y7-F1
#
_cell.length_a   1.000
_cell.length_b   1.000
_cell.length_c   1.000
_cell.angle_alpha   90.00
_cell.angle_beta   90.00
_cell.angle_gamma   90.00
#
_symmetry.space_group_name_H-M   'P 1'
#
loop_
_entity.id
_entity.type
_entity.pdbx_description
1 polymer ?
#
loop_
_entity_poly.entity_id
_entity_poly.type
_entity_poly.pdbx_seq_one_letter_code
_entity_poly.pdbx_strand_id
1 'polypeptide(L)'
;MISPLLYKLHGQWQIERPGDLKRPRALIHADLEVQTEPALVSESVSTTLRASDILDNWQFLDLSTCLMDCLSHQLAADAIRNTRYATKAKKYTSIVDKMLDHVSDSFAGLVHGKNSTLASVTGLAILEMARNAFVQSWDRGPVIKRTSSVGGALQLMHRLHHWRDRFSLASESFEIALVSSAITDMDMPSQWVTFEPSGAEMHILSFPFLFNTRTLVKYFRTINIIAMRRSYEAAAAVHSDAKQFLRYGMIPIYGPKEVLAGMRAHMAKYFVLTVRRSHLLEDAISQIWRSQRQEVLRPLRIRLGKDEGEDGLDHGGVQQEFFRLAFAEAFAPNRGMFTLDDRSYTWFQPGSYEPLYKFEAIGILMSLALYNSIPLPITMPLAFYRRLLGMKVKKLDDIKDGWPDLARGLQYLLDFDGDVAEVVGRTYEFSYDFAGTTVSVDMQKDMAESAPPARLNKRSKEKVKSTSFELPVQLDLTPPSQSPVTEPRQDLSGTPSIRGISTPLSLESDVTEEAALVTNENREQYVKDYIHYLTDRSIRQQWEAFTKGFFTCIDRKSLTLFTPQQLALVMEGHRNIDIDELERAVTYEDFEKNSSYIRQFWQVVRNFTPEQHRQLLEFVTASERVPVTGEASLHFTIQRQWEDTHLPSSSTCYHRLLLPHYANKEVLAANLSKALEHSMGFGTI
;
A
#
# COMPACT_ATOMS: atom_id res chain seq x y z
N MET A 1 10.56 32.87 2.74
CA MET A 1 10.69 33.21 1.31
C MET A 1 10.29 31.98 0.53
N ILE A 2 9.09 32.01 -0.06
CA ILE A 2 8.48 30.89 -0.78
C ILE A 2 8.73 31.17 -2.27
N SER A 3 9.37 30.24 -2.96
CA SER A 3 9.85 30.39 -4.35
C SER A 3 8.68 30.54 -5.36
N PRO A 4 8.82 31.39 -6.40
CA PRO A 4 7.74 31.81 -7.31
C PRO A 4 7.49 30.86 -8.50
N LEU A 5 7.22 29.58 -8.22
CA LEU A 5 6.93 28.57 -9.25
C LEU A 5 5.43 28.38 -9.58
N LEU A 6 4.53 29.12 -8.93
CA LEU A 6 3.08 29.03 -9.14
C LEU A 6 2.51 30.01 -10.19
N TYR A 7 3.34 30.82 -10.86
CA TYR A 7 2.85 31.91 -11.73
C TYR A 7 3.23 31.83 -13.22
N LYS A 8 3.75 30.70 -13.72
CA LYS A 8 4.22 30.58 -15.11
C LYS A 8 3.56 29.47 -15.95
N LEU A 9 2.27 29.22 -15.74
CA LEU A 9 1.44 28.40 -16.65
C LEU A 9 0.14 29.10 -17.11
N HIS A 10 0.02 30.41 -16.89
CA HIS A 10 -1.04 31.21 -17.50
C HIS A 10 -0.54 31.80 -18.83
N GLY A 11 -0.84 31.10 -19.94
CA GLY A 11 -0.50 31.56 -21.28
C GLY A 11 -1.33 30.86 -22.35
N GLN A 12 -2.44 31.52 -22.71
CA GLN A 12 -3.16 31.43 -23.99
C GLN A 12 -3.78 30.09 -24.41
N TRP A 13 -5.06 29.92 -24.09
CA TRP A 13 -6.03 29.34 -25.03
C TRP A 13 -7.22 30.31 -25.13
N GLN A 14 -7.34 30.97 -26.28
CA GLN A 14 -8.49 31.81 -26.60
C GLN A 14 -9.75 30.94 -26.68
N ILE A 15 -10.81 31.44 -26.08
CA ILE A 15 -12.15 30.87 -26.08
C ILE A 15 -12.74 31.04 -27.49
N GLU A 16 -12.94 29.94 -28.21
CA GLU A 16 -13.84 29.91 -29.37
C GLU A 16 -15.19 29.30 -28.97
N ARG A 17 -16.27 29.87 -29.54
CA ARG A 17 -17.69 29.64 -29.19
C ARG A 17 -18.16 28.21 -29.46
N PRO A 18 -19.24 27.75 -28.79
CA PRO A 18 -19.77 26.40 -28.95
C PRO A 18 -20.53 26.30 -30.28
N GLY A 19 -20.06 25.49 -31.22
CA GLY A 19 -20.77 25.30 -32.48
C GLY A 19 -20.16 24.23 -33.38
N ASP A 20 -18.84 24.16 -33.51
CA ASP A 20 -18.19 23.22 -34.41
C ASP A 20 -16.88 22.70 -33.82
N LEU A 21 -16.93 21.58 -33.10
CA LEU A 21 -15.75 20.81 -32.73
C LEU A 21 -15.85 19.45 -33.41
N LYS A 22 -15.09 19.28 -34.50
CA LYS A 22 -14.73 17.97 -35.03
C LYS A 22 -14.19 17.12 -33.86
N ARG A 23 -14.83 15.97 -33.63
CA ARG A 23 -14.46 14.98 -32.61
C ARG A 23 -12.95 14.70 -32.67
N PRO A 24 -12.20 14.70 -31.55
CA PRO A 24 -10.78 14.41 -31.58
C PRO A 24 -10.58 12.90 -31.79
N ARG A 25 -10.42 12.49 -33.05
CA ARG A 25 -9.97 11.15 -33.49
C ARG A 25 -8.61 10.71 -32.90
N ALA A 26 -7.93 11.58 -32.17
CA ALA A 26 -6.54 11.41 -31.75
C ALA A 26 -6.35 10.61 -30.43
N LEU A 27 -7.40 10.34 -29.66
CA LEU A 27 -7.26 9.70 -28.33
C LEU A 27 -7.10 8.18 -28.38
N ILE A 28 -7.44 7.52 -29.50
CA ILE A 28 -7.35 6.05 -29.62
C ILE A 28 -5.93 5.60 -30.04
N HIS A 29 -5.13 6.50 -30.63
CA HIS A 29 -3.83 6.15 -31.21
C HIS A 29 -2.68 5.97 -30.20
N ALA A 30 -2.83 6.42 -28.94
CA ALA A 30 -1.70 6.50 -27.99
C ALA A 30 -1.58 5.31 -27.02
N ASP A 31 -2.64 4.51 -26.82
CA ASP A 31 -2.74 3.60 -25.66
C ASP A 31 -2.37 2.13 -25.96
N LEU A 32 -1.90 1.80 -27.16
CA LEU A 32 -1.72 0.39 -27.60
C LEU A 32 -0.28 -0.02 -27.98
N GLU A 33 0.72 0.86 -27.86
CA GLU A 33 2.13 0.52 -28.08
C GLU A 33 2.83 0.05 -26.80
N VAL A 34 2.47 -1.12 -26.25
CA VAL A 34 3.33 -1.82 -25.27
C VAL A 34 3.37 -3.35 -25.53
N GLN A 35 4.49 -3.77 -26.14
CA GLN A 35 5.19 -5.06 -26.02
C GLN A 35 4.36 -6.35 -25.82
N THR A 36 3.71 -6.83 -26.87
CA THR A 36 3.45 -8.27 -27.12
C THR A 36 3.45 -8.53 -28.64
N GLU A 37 3.65 -9.78 -29.07
CA GLU A 37 3.94 -10.16 -30.46
C GLU A 37 3.05 -9.46 -31.54
N PRO A 38 3.66 -8.97 -32.64
CA PRO A 38 3.04 -7.98 -33.52
C PRO A 38 1.82 -8.46 -34.34
N ALA A 39 1.60 -9.77 -34.47
CA ALA A 39 0.52 -10.29 -35.33
C ALA A 39 -0.87 -10.26 -34.66
N LEU A 40 -0.97 -10.66 -33.39
CA LEU A 40 -2.24 -10.76 -32.64
C LEU A 40 -2.79 -9.39 -32.22
N VAL A 41 -1.91 -8.42 -31.95
CA VAL A 41 -2.29 -7.04 -31.60
C VAL A 41 -2.97 -6.35 -32.79
N SER A 42 -2.51 -6.59 -34.02
CA SER A 42 -3.06 -5.93 -35.21
C SER A 42 -4.55 -6.23 -35.46
N GLU A 43 -4.98 -7.46 -35.19
CA GLU A 43 -6.36 -7.91 -35.45
C GLU A 43 -7.31 -7.47 -34.33
N SER A 44 -6.88 -7.55 -33.06
CA SER A 44 -7.64 -7.05 -31.92
C SER A 44 -7.84 -5.54 -31.99
N VAL A 45 -6.80 -4.77 -32.35
CA VAL A 45 -6.85 -3.31 -32.51
C VAL A 45 -7.72 -2.91 -33.71
N SER A 46 -7.64 -3.65 -34.82
CA SER A 46 -8.52 -3.40 -35.97
C SER A 46 -10.00 -3.66 -35.62
N THR A 47 -10.27 -4.67 -34.79
CA THR A 47 -11.62 -5.03 -34.38
C THR A 47 -12.20 -4.03 -33.37
N THR A 48 -11.42 -3.56 -32.40
CA THR A 48 -11.84 -2.48 -31.49
C THR A 48 -12.06 -1.17 -32.23
N LEU A 49 -11.22 -0.82 -33.22
CA LEU A 49 -11.43 0.35 -34.06
C LEU A 49 -12.75 0.27 -34.83
N ARG A 50 -13.04 -0.87 -35.47
CA ARG A 50 -14.32 -1.08 -36.17
C ARG A 50 -15.52 -1.05 -35.23
N ALA A 51 -15.40 -1.64 -34.03
CA ALA A 51 -16.46 -1.60 -33.03
C ALA A 51 -16.70 -0.18 -32.52
N SER A 52 -15.62 0.59 -32.27
CA SER A 52 -15.69 2.00 -31.89
C SER A 52 -16.37 2.83 -32.98
N ASP A 53 -16.01 2.63 -34.26
CA ASP A 53 -16.64 3.33 -35.38
C ASP A 53 -18.15 3.05 -35.50
N ILE A 54 -18.58 1.80 -35.23
CA ILE A 54 -19.99 1.42 -35.21
C ILE A 54 -20.71 2.05 -34.02
N LEU A 55 -20.09 2.02 -32.83
CA LEU A 55 -20.66 2.57 -31.60
C LEU A 55 -20.67 4.11 -31.58
N ASP A 56 -19.86 4.75 -32.42
CA ASP A 56 -19.81 6.21 -32.61
C ASP A 56 -21.00 6.75 -33.42
N ASN A 57 -21.78 5.86 -34.04
CA ASN A 57 -23.03 6.21 -34.71
C ASN A 57 -24.08 6.57 -33.65
N TRP A 58 -24.71 7.74 -33.83
CA TRP A 58 -25.67 8.31 -32.87
C TRP A 58 -26.81 7.34 -32.50
N GLN A 59 -27.27 6.50 -33.42
CA GLN A 59 -28.35 5.53 -33.15
C GLN A 59 -27.92 4.44 -32.17
N PHE A 60 -26.69 3.93 -32.34
CA PHE A 60 -26.12 2.91 -31.46
C PHE A 60 -25.76 3.51 -30.10
N LEU A 61 -25.33 4.76 -30.09
CA LEU A 61 -24.99 5.49 -28.89
C LEU A 61 -26.24 5.81 -28.03
N ASP A 62 -27.34 6.22 -28.65
CA ASP A 62 -28.63 6.41 -27.96
C ASP A 62 -29.14 5.08 -27.41
N LEU A 63 -29.07 4.00 -28.20
CA LEU A 63 -29.45 2.65 -27.73
C LEU A 63 -28.59 2.22 -26.54
N SER A 64 -27.29 2.43 -26.60
CA SER A 64 -26.34 2.09 -25.52
C SER A 64 -26.68 2.86 -24.25
N THR A 65 -26.96 4.16 -24.37
CA THR A 65 -27.35 5.01 -23.25
C THR A 65 -28.67 4.55 -22.63
N CYS A 66 -29.68 4.24 -23.44
CA CYS A 66 -30.95 3.70 -22.96
C CYS A 66 -30.79 2.33 -22.27
N LEU A 67 -29.92 1.46 -22.80
CA LEU A 67 -29.60 0.17 -22.16
C LEU A 67 -28.95 0.38 -20.79
N MET A 68 -27.98 1.28 -20.68
CA MET A 68 -27.35 1.58 -19.38
C MET A 68 -28.34 2.19 -18.39
N ASP A 69 -29.26 3.04 -18.86
CA ASP A 69 -30.28 3.63 -18.01
C ASP A 69 -31.25 2.57 -17.47
N CYS A 70 -31.71 1.66 -18.34
CA CYS A 70 -32.51 0.50 -17.94
C CYS A 70 -31.78 -0.40 -16.92
N LEU A 71 -30.50 -0.71 -17.18
CA LEU A 71 -29.67 -1.48 -16.26
C LEU A 71 -29.53 -0.79 -14.90
N SER A 72 -29.35 0.53 -14.89
CA SER A 72 -29.23 1.31 -13.66
C SER A 72 -30.48 1.20 -12.78
N HIS A 73 -31.67 1.28 -13.39
CA HIS A 73 -32.95 1.14 -12.70
C HIS A 73 -33.19 -0.29 -12.20
N GLN A 74 -32.84 -1.32 -12.98
CA GLN A 74 -32.93 -2.72 -12.55
C GLN A 74 -32.03 -3.00 -11.35
N LEU A 75 -30.79 -2.50 -11.37
CA LEU A 75 -29.84 -2.64 -10.26
C LEU A 75 -30.33 -1.94 -8.99
N ALA A 76 -30.90 -0.75 -9.12
CA ALA A 76 -31.50 -0.04 -8.00
C ALA A 76 -32.72 -0.80 -7.43
N ALA A 77 -33.58 -1.33 -8.29
CA ALA A 77 -34.72 -2.15 -7.88
C ALA A 77 -34.29 -3.43 -7.15
N ASP A 78 -33.25 -4.10 -7.63
CA ASP A 78 -32.67 -5.28 -6.97
C ASP A 78 -32.05 -4.94 -5.61
N ALA A 79 -31.38 -3.79 -5.48
CA ALA A 79 -30.85 -3.32 -4.20
C ALA A 79 -31.99 -3.07 -3.18
N ILE A 80 -33.10 -2.46 -3.60
CA ILE A 80 -34.29 -2.25 -2.76
C ILE A 80 -34.96 -3.58 -2.39
N ARG A 81 -35.05 -4.52 -3.33
CA ARG A 81 -35.60 -5.86 -3.06
C ARG A 81 -34.75 -6.58 -2.02
N ASN A 82 -33.43 -6.53 -2.16
CA ASN A 82 -32.50 -7.20 -1.24
C ASN A 82 -32.54 -6.62 0.18
N THR A 83 -32.73 -5.30 0.34
CA THR A 83 -32.87 -4.68 1.67
C THR A 83 -34.20 -5.06 2.36
N ARG A 84 -35.30 -5.16 1.60
CA ARG A 84 -36.63 -5.51 2.12
C ARG A 84 -36.79 -6.98 2.54
N TYR A 85 -36.12 -7.92 1.86
CA TYR A 85 -36.29 -9.37 2.10
C TYR A 85 -35.10 -10.03 2.84
N ALA A 86 -34.28 -9.25 3.56
CA ALA A 86 -33.03 -9.65 4.20
C ALA A 86 -33.14 -10.61 5.42
N THR A 87 -34.11 -11.54 5.46
CA THR A 87 -34.28 -12.49 6.59
C THR A 87 -33.71 -13.88 6.34
N LYS A 88 -33.41 -14.27 5.09
CA LYS A 88 -32.62 -15.46 4.72
C LYS A 88 -32.01 -15.27 3.31
N ALA A 89 -30.99 -14.43 3.16
CA ALA A 89 -30.48 -14.11 1.82
C ALA A 89 -29.59 -15.23 1.27
N LYS A 90 -30.13 -16.07 0.37
CA LYS A 90 -29.32 -16.60 -0.73
C LYS A 90 -28.74 -15.38 -1.46
N LYS A 91 -27.43 -15.37 -1.72
CA LYS A 91 -26.74 -14.30 -2.44
C LYS A 91 -27.32 -14.24 -3.86
N TYR A 92 -28.28 -13.34 -4.12
CA TYR A 92 -28.85 -13.20 -5.46
C TYR A 92 -27.76 -12.67 -6.40
N THR A 93 -27.51 -13.40 -7.50
CA THR A 93 -26.65 -12.91 -8.58
C THR A 93 -27.30 -11.68 -9.20
N SER A 94 -26.51 -10.62 -9.40
CA SER A 94 -27.00 -9.39 -10.04
C SER A 94 -27.51 -9.71 -11.45
N ILE A 95 -28.47 -8.92 -11.96
CA ILE A 95 -28.84 -9.01 -13.38
C ILE A 95 -27.63 -8.90 -14.30
N VAL A 96 -26.64 -8.07 -13.95
CA VAL A 96 -25.38 -7.94 -14.69
C VAL A 96 -24.58 -9.24 -14.63
N ASP A 97 -24.51 -9.89 -13.46
CA ASP A 97 -23.82 -11.18 -13.33
C ASP A 97 -24.52 -12.23 -14.22
N LYS A 98 -25.85 -12.29 -14.22
CA LYS A 98 -26.60 -13.22 -15.08
C LYS A 98 -26.40 -12.95 -16.57
N MET A 99 -26.35 -11.69 -16.98
CA MET A 99 -26.09 -11.30 -18.36
C MET A 99 -24.68 -11.73 -18.77
N LEU A 100 -23.67 -11.43 -17.93
CA LEU A 100 -22.30 -11.83 -18.20
C LEU A 100 -22.13 -13.35 -18.17
N ASP A 101 -22.82 -14.09 -17.29
CA ASP A 101 -22.80 -15.56 -17.25
C ASP A 101 -23.44 -16.11 -18.53
N HIS A 102 -24.60 -15.61 -18.94
CA HIS A 102 -25.24 -16.05 -20.19
C HIS A 102 -24.36 -15.79 -21.42
N VAL A 103 -23.71 -14.62 -21.47
CA VAL A 103 -22.75 -14.28 -22.51
C VAL A 103 -21.59 -15.30 -22.46
N SER A 104 -20.94 -15.46 -21.31
CA SER A 104 -19.85 -16.42 -21.11
C SER A 104 -20.21 -17.85 -21.49
N ASP A 105 -21.37 -18.36 -21.05
CA ASP A 105 -21.84 -19.73 -21.24
C ASP A 105 -22.28 -19.99 -22.69
N SER A 106 -22.94 -19.02 -23.32
CA SER A 106 -23.29 -19.09 -24.75
C SER A 106 -22.05 -19.28 -25.61
N PHE A 107 -20.92 -18.69 -25.19
CA PHE A 107 -19.64 -18.88 -25.86
C PHE A 107 -18.92 -20.14 -25.42
N ALA A 108 -18.99 -20.55 -24.14
CA ALA A 108 -18.42 -21.82 -23.68
C ALA A 108 -18.97 -23.02 -24.48
N GLY A 109 -20.24 -22.99 -24.88
CA GLY A 109 -20.84 -24.01 -25.77
C GLY A 109 -20.27 -24.06 -27.19
N LEU A 110 -19.69 -22.96 -27.68
CA LEU A 110 -18.98 -22.85 -28.97
C LEU A 110 -17.47 -23.13 -28.86
N VAL A 111 -16.93 -23.29 -27.64
CA VAL A 111 -15.49 -23.27 -27.32
C VAL A 111 -14.86 -24.68 -27.21
N HIS A 112 -15.48 -25.71 -27.80
CA HIS A 112 -14.77 -26.99 -28.02
C HIS A 112 -13.68 -26.81 -29.12
N GLY A 113 -12.56 -26.20 -28.71
CA GLY A 113 -11.37 -25.95 -29.52
C GLY A 113 -11.25 -24.53 -30.08
N LYS A 114 -10.25 -23.77 -29.59
CA LYS A 114 -9.53 -22.67 -30.27
C LYS A 114 -10.04 -21.21 -30.31
N ASN A 115 -11.07 -20.76 -29.58
CA ASN A 115 -11.49 -19.34 -29.66
C ASN A 115 -11.48 -18.54 -28.32
N SER A 116 -10.33 -18.43 -27.64
CA SER A 116 -10.14 -17.41 -26.58
C SER A 116 -10.32 -15.97 -27.09
N THR A 117 -10.09 -15.78 -28.39
CA THR A 117 -10.24 -14.51 -29.11
C THR A 117 -11.68 -13.99 -29.10
N LEU A 118 -12.70 -14.85 -29.26
CA LEU A 118 -14.10 -14.43 -29.32
C LEU A 118 -14.63 -13.91 -27.98
N ALA A 119 -14.23 -14.55 -26.88
CA ALA A 119 -14.55 -14.08 -25.54
C ALA A 119 -13.92 -12.70 -25.28
N SER A 120 -12.65 -12.52 -25.66
CA SER A 120 -11.95 -11.23 -25.56
C SER A 120 -12.61 -10.13 -26.39
N VAL A 121 -12.92 -10.40 -27.67
CA VAL A 121 -13.61 -9.43 -28.55
C VAL A 121 -14.98 -9.04 -28.00
N THR A 122 -15.72 -9.99 -27.45
CA THR A 122 -17.03 -9.71 -26.84
C THR A 122 -16.90 -8.87 -25.57
N GLY A 123 -15.96 -9.22 -24.69
CA GLY A 123 -15.64 -8.45 -23.50
C GLY A 123 -15.25 -7.01 -23.84
N LEU A 124 -14.40 -6.82 -24.85
CA LEU A 124 -14.01 -5.51 -25.37
C LEU A 124 -15.21 -4.75 -25.94
N ALA A 125 -16.08 -5.39 -26.72
CA ALA A 125 -17.27 -4.74 -27.27
C ALA A 125 -18.23 -4.25 -26.16
N ILE A 126 -18.46 -5.05 -25.12
CA ILE A 126 -19.27 -4.66 -23.96
C ILE A 126 -18.61 -3.48 -23.22
N LEU A 127 -17.29 -3.52 -23.05
CA LEU A 127 -16.51 -2.46 -22.41
C LEU A 127 -16.62 -1.14 -23.20
N GLU A 128 -16.38 -1.16 -24.52
CA GLU A 128 -16.47 0.03 -25.37
C GLU A 128 -17.89 0.61 -25.40
N MET A 129 -18.92 -0.24 -25.44
CA MET A 129 -20.31 0.21 -25.37
C MET A 129 -20.61 0.95 -24.06
N ALA A 130 -20.15 0.40 -22.92
CA ALA A 130 -20.30 1.03 -21.62
C ALA A 130 -19.46 2.32 -21.50
N ARG A 131 -18.22 2.30 -22.02
CA ARG A 131 -17.31 3.45 -22.02
C ARG A 131 -17.88 4.61 -22.83
N ASN A 132 -18.43 4.36 -24.01
CA ASN A 132 -19.02 5.39 -24.85
C ASN A 132 -20.27 6.01 -24.21
N ALA A 133 -21.16 5.18 -23.65
CA ALA A 133 -22.32 5.67 -22.90
C ALA A 133 -21.91 6.52 -21.69
N PHE A 134 -20.84 6.11 -20.99
CA PHE A 134 -20.26 6.88 -19.88
C PHE A 134 -19.72 8.24 -20.37
N VAL A 135 -18.81 8.24 -21.35
CA VAL A 135 -18.12 9.46 -21.83
C VAL A 135 -19.11 10.49 -22.37
N GLN A 136 -20.17 10.06 -23.03
CA GLN A 136 -21.18 10.98 -23.59
C GLN A 136 -22.07 11.61 -22.53
N SER A 137 -22.51 10.83 -21.54
CA SER A 137 -23.51 11.27 -20.55
C SER A 137 -22.90 11.83 -19.26
N TRP A 138 -21.59 11.69 -19.07
CA TRP A 138 -20.92 12.13 -17.84
C TRP A 138 -20.73 13.64 -17.79
N ASP A 139 -21.20 14.24 -16.71
CA ASP A 139 -21.18 15.68 -16.42
C ASP A 139 -19.82 16.18 -15.90
N ARG A 140 -18.80 15.31 -15.88
CA ARG A 140 -17.47 15.56 -15.29
C ARG A 140 -17.48 15.77 -13.77
N GLY A 141 -18.61 15.47 -13.12
CA GLY A 141 -18.74 15.50 -11.67
C GLY A 141 -18.15 14.26 -11.01
N PRO A 142 -17.57 14.36 -9.80
CA PRO A 142 -17.04 13.21 -9.08
C PRO A 142 -18.13 12.36 -8.41
N VAL A 143 -19.29 12.95 -8.11
CA VAL A 143 -20.46 12.27 -7.55
C VAL A 143 -21.43 11.94 -8.67
N ILE A 144 -21.82 10.67 -8.75
CA ILE A 144 -22.61 10.11 -9.84
C ILE A 144 -23.85 9.45 -9.28
N LYS A 145 -25.01 9.76 -9.87
CA LYS A 145 -26.28 9.11 -9.53
C LYS A 145 -26.26 7.65 -9.98
N ARG A 146 -26.71 6.74 -9.11
CA ARG A 146 -26.75 5.29 -9.41
C ARG A 146 -27.83 4.93 -10.43
N THR A 147 -28.91 5.71 -10.50
CA THR A 147 -30.06 5.53 -11.41
C THR A 147 -29.94 6.43 -12.63
N SER A 148 -28.74 6.49 -13.22
CA SER A 148 -28.50 7.20 -14.48
C SER A 148 -27.80 6.28 -15.46
N SER A 149 -27.79 6.64 -16.74
CA SER A 149 -26.98 5.97 -17.77
C SER A 149 -25.50 5.84 -17.37
N VAL A 150 -24.90 6.90 -16.85
CA VAL A 150 -23.52 6.90 -16.32
C VAL A 150 -23.38 5.91 -15.17
N GLY A 151 -24.37 5.85 -14.29
CA GLY A 151 -24.37 4.94 -13.16
C GLY A 151 -24.54 3.47 -13.55
N GLY A 152 -25.33 3.18 -14.58
CA GLY A 152 -25.45 1.85 -15.18
C GLY A 152 -24.15 1.42 -15.87
N ALA A 153 -23.55 2.31 -16.67
CA ALA A 153 -22.28 2.07 -17.35
C ALA A 153 -21.14 1.73 -16.38
N LEU A 154 -20.99 2.51 -15.31
CA LEU A 154 -19.97 2.25 -14.28
C LEU A 154 -20.17 0.93 -13.56
N GLN A 155 -21.41 0.57 -13.23
CA GLN A 155 -21.70 -0.70 -12.56
C GLN A 155 -21.44 -1.89 -13.48
N LEU A 156 -21.74 -1.77 -14.78
CA LEU A 156 -21.40 -2.79 -15.77
C LEU A 156 -19.89 -2.95 -15.92
N MET A 157 -19.15 -1.85 -16.12
CA MET A 157 -17.68 -1.88 -16.22
C MET A 157 -17.04 -2.46 -14.96
N HIS A 158 -17.55 -2.11 -13.78
CA HIS A 158 -17.07 -2.66 -12.50
C HIS A 158 -17.23 -4.19 -12.42
N ARG A 159 -18.37 -4.71 -12.84
CA ARG A 159 -18.62 -6.16 -12.87
C ARG A 159 -17.75 -6.86 -13.92
N LEU A 160 -17.64 -6.25 -15.10
CA LEU A 160 -16.78 -6.76 -16.18
C LEU A 160 -15.31 -6.78 -15.75
N HIS A 161 -14.83 -5.75 -15.04
CA HIS A 161 -13.47 -5.68 -14.49
C HIS A 161 -13.20 -6.80 -13.47
N HIS A 162 -14.20 -7.18 -12.67
CA HIS A 162 -14.08 -8.34 -11.76
C HIS A 162 -13.97 -9.66 -12.52
N TRP A 163 -14.57 -9.75 -13.71
CA TRP A 163 -14.59 -10.95 -14.56
C TRP A 163 -13.58 -10.90 -15.70
N ARG A 164 -12.67 -9.94 -15.69
CA ARG A 164 -11.71 -9.70 -16.77
C ARG A 164 -10.91 -10.94 -17.15
N ASP A 165 -10.57 -11.79 -16.19
CA ASP A 165 -9.81 -13.02 -16.43
C ASP A 165 -10.60 -14.02 -17.32
N ARG A 166 -11.93 -14.09 -17.17
CA ARG A 166 -12.80 -14.94 -18.01
C ARG A 166 -12.88 -14.44 -19.46
N PHE A 167 -12.78 -13.13 -19.64
CA PHE A 167 -12.79 -12.49 -20.96
C PHE A 167 -11.37 -12.18 -21.47
N SER A 168 -10.31 -12.58 -20.76
CA SER A 168 -8.91 -12.25 -21.09
C SER A 168 -8.70 -10.76 -21.38
N LEU A 169 -9.33 -9.88 -20.58
CA LEU A 169 -9.18 -8.43 -20.69
C LEU A 169 -8.04 -7.94 -19.80
N ALA A 170 -7.18 -7.09 -20.35
CA ALA A 170 -6.16 -6.39 -19.59
C ALA A 170 -6.79 -5.37 -18.63
N SER A 171 -6.14 -5.11 -17.48
CA SER A 171 -6.67 -4.16 -16.50
C SER A 171 -6.62 -2.73 -17.03
N GLU A 172 -5.59 -2.44 -17.80
CA GLU A 172 -5.27 -1.17 -18.46
C GLU A 172 -6.34 -0.81 -19.49
N SER A 173 -7.02 -1.80 -20.08
CA SER A 173 -8.13 -1.57 -21.01
C SER A 173 -9.31 -0.85 -20.36
N PHE A 174 -9.42 -0.81 -19.04
CA PHE A 174 -10.52 -0.10 -18.37
C PHE A 174 -10.20 1.36 -18.04
N GLU A 175 -8.96 1.80 -18.25
CA GLU A 175 -8.56 3.19 -18.00
C GLU A 175 -9.26 4.14 -18.98
N ILE A 176 -9.65 5.32 -18.48
CA ILE A 176 -10.28 6.37 -19.30
C ILE A 176 -9.49 7.66 -19.11
N ALA A 177 -8.63 7.99 -20.08
CA ALA A 177 -7.78 9.19 -20.03
C ALA A 177 -8.58 10.49 -19.79
N LEU A 178 -9.78 10.58 -20.37
CA LEU A 178 -10.69 11.72 -20.15
C LEU A 178 -11.00 11.94 -18.67
N VAL A 179 -11.24 10.88 -17.89
CA VAL A 179 -11.58 10.98 -16.47
C VAL A 179 -10.43 11.61 -15.68
N SER A 180 -9.20 11.17 -15.95
CA SER A 180 -8.01 11.70 -15.28
C SER A 180 -7.73 13.16 -15.66
N SER A 181 -8.04 13.57 -16.89
CA SER A 181 -7.85 14.95 -17.37
C SER A 181 -8.97 15.91 -16.94
N ALA A 182 -10.21 15.41 -16.79
CA ALA A 182 -11.38 16.23 -16.51
C ALA A 182 -11.48 16.64 -15.04
N ILE A 183 -10.99 15.80 -14.11
CA ILE A 183 -11.05 16.06 -12.67
C ILE A 183 -9.69 16.58 -12.20
N THR A 184 -9.49 17.89 -12.34
CA THR A 184 -8.29 18.59 -11.84
C THR A 184 -8.44 19.07 -10.39
N ASP A 185 -9.63 18.95 -9.81
CA ASP A 185 -9.89 19.36 -8.44
C ASP A 185 -9.12 18.49 -7.44
N MET A 186 -8.18 19.11 -6.74
CA MET A 186 -7.32 18.47 -5.76
C MET A 186 -8.03 18.27 -4.41
N ASP A 187 -9.17 18.91 -4.19
CA ASP A 187 -9.97 18.71 -2.98
C ASP A 187 -10.86 17.47 -3.10
N MET A 188 -11.25 17.07 -4.32
CA MET A 188 -12.10 15.91 -4.61
C MET A 188 -11.63 14.61 -3.93
N PRO A 189 -10.34 14.21 -3.98
CA PRO A 189 -9.87 13.02 -3.27
C PRO A 189 -10.09 13.07 -1.76
N SER A 190 -9.93 14.24 -1.15
CA SER A 190 -10.14 14.42 0.29
C SER A 190 -11.62 14.37 0.67
N GLN A 191 -12.50 14.91 -0.18
CA GLN A 191 -13.95 14.83 -0.02
C GLN A 191 -14.43 13.38 -0.15
N TRP A 192 -13.85 12.63 -1.08
CA TRP A 192 -14.15 11.21 -1.25
C TRP A 192 -13.85 10.40 0.00
N VAL A 193 -12.76 10.65 0.72
CA VAL A 193 -12.43 9.91 1.95
C VAL A 193 -13.60 9.99 2.94
N THR A 194 -14.18 11.18 3.11
CA THR A 194 -15.34 11.42 3.99
C THR A 194 -16.70 11.08 3.37
N PHE A 195 -16.76 10.78 2.06
CA PHE A 195 -18.02 10.52 1.36
C PHE A 195 -18.62 9.15 1.72
N GLU A 196 -19.85 9.11 2.23
CA GLU A 196 -20.56 7.85 2.48
C GLU A 196 -21.41 7.45 1.27
N PRO A 197 -21.17 6.27 0.65
CA PRO A 197 -21.99 5.81 -0.47
C PRO A 197 -23.43 5.61 -0.05
N SER A 198 -24.37 6.16 -0.82
CA SER A 198 -25.80 5.99 -0.58
C SER A 198 -26.43 5.04 -1.61
N GLY A 199 -27.68 4.65 -1.38
CA GLY A 199 -28.46 3.92 -2.40
C GLY A 199 -28.73 4.73 -3.67
N ALA A 200 -28.51 6.05 -3.63
CA ALA A 200 -28.79 6.97 -4.74
C ALA A 200 -27.52 7.47 -5.44
N GLU A 201 -26.42 7.60 -4.71
CA GLU A 201 -25.20 8.26 -5.20
C GLU A 201 -23.96 7.39 -4.95
N MET A 202 -23.01 7.50 -5.85
CA MET A 202 -21.70 6.87 -5.75
C MET A 202 -20.63 7.85 -6.21
N HIS A 203 -19.39 7.57 -5.84
CA HIS A 203 -18.27 8.42 -6.18
C HIS A 203 -17.37 7.74 -7.20
N ILE A 204 -16.82 8.51 -8.14
CA ILE A 204 -16.01 7.98 -9.23
C ILE A 204 -14.72 7.27 -8.74
N LEU A 205 -14.08 7.78 -7.68
CA LEU A 205 -12.93 7.12 -7.03
C LEU A 205 -13.25 5.77 -6.38
N SER A 206 -14.52 5.39 -6.23
CA SER A 206 -14.89 4.02 -5.87
C SER A 206 -14.67 3.02 -7.01
N PHE A 207 -14.29 3.51 -8.20
CA PHE A 207 -13.94 2.74 -9.39
C PHE A 207 -12.51 3.06 -9.84
N PRO A 208 -11.48 2.68 -9.06
CA PRO A 208 -10.10 3.08 -9.31
C PRO A 208 -9.54 2.58 -10.64
N PHE A 209 -10.07 1.49 -11.19
CA PHE A 209 -9.66 0.93 -12.49
C PHE A 209 -9.87 1.89 -13.69
N LEU A 210 -10.62 2.98 -13.51
CA LEU A 210 -10.81 4.02 -14.54
C LEU A 210 -9.62 4.97 -14.65
N PHE A 211 -8.72 4.96 -13.66
CA PHE A 211 -7.62 5.88 -13.53
C PHE A 211 -6.30 5.15 -13.72
N ASN A 212 -5.34 5.81 -14.36
CA ASN A 212 -3.98 5.30 -14.38
C ASN A 212 -3.36 5.33 -12.98
N THR A 213 -2.40 4.43 -12.76
CA THR A 213 -1.71 4.30 -11.47
C THR A 213 -1.11 5.63 -10.99
N ARG A 214 -0.51 6.42 -11.90
CA ARG A 214 0.12 7.71 -11.57
C ARG A 214 -0.86 8.71 -10.99
N THR A 215 -2.09 8.76 -11.50
CA THR A 215 -3.15 9.65 -11.03
C THR A 215 -3.67 9.22 -9.66
N LEU A 216 -3.85 7.90 -9.45
CA LEU A 216 -4.24 7.36 -8.14
C LEU A 216 -3.20 7.67 -7.06
N VAL A 217 -1.90 7.54 -7.39
CA VAL A 217 -0.81 7.94 -6.49
C VAL A 217 -0.87 9.43 -6.18
N LYS A 218 -1.10 10.29 -7.18
CA LYS A 218 -1.26 11.73 -6.95
C LYS A 218 -2.43 12.02 -6.00
N TYR A 219 -3.58 11.38 -6.18
CA TYR A 219 -4.74 11.55 -5.31
C TYR A 219 -4.48 11.05 -3.88
N PHE A 220 -3.86 9.89 -3.72
CA PHE A 220 -3.44 9.36 -2.43
C PHE A 220 -2.49 10.32 -1.69
N ARG A 221 -1.46 10.83 -2.37
CA ARG A 221 -0.54 11.83 -1.80
C ARG A 221 -1.27 13.11 -1.40
N THR A 222 -2.22 13.55 -2.22
CA THR A 222 -3.03 14.75 -1.96
C THR A 222 -3.87 14.60 -0.70
N ILE A 223 -4.52 13.44 -0.50
CA ILE A 223 -5.25 13.12 0.73
C ILE A 223 -4.35 13.29 1.95
N ASN A 224 -3.15 12.71 1.91
CA ASN A 224 -2.20 12.76 3.02
C ASN A 224 -1.66 14.18 3.26
N ILE A 225 -1.33 14.93 2.20
CA ILE A 225 -0.88 16.33 2.31
C ILE A 225 -1.96 17.21 2.92
N ILE A 226 -3.23 17.06 2.52
CA ILE A 226 -4.34 17.81 3.10
C ILE A 226 -4.52 17.46 4.59
N ALA A 227 -4.40 16.17 4.95
CA ALA A 227 -4.44 15.75 6.35
C ALA A 227 -3.29 16.35 7.18
N MET A 228 -2.06 16.33 6.66
CA MET A 228 -0.87 16.95 7.27
C MET A 228 -1.03 18.45 7.44
N ARG A 229 -1.60 19.12 6.43
CA ARG A 229 -1.83 20.57 6.47
C ARG A 229 -2.83 20.93 7.55
N ARG A 230 -3.94 20.18 7.66
CA ARG A 230 -4.95 20.40 8.73
C ARG A 230 -4.34 20.25 10.11
N SER A 231 -3.53 19.22 10.35
CA SER A 231 -2.87 19.02 11.66
C SER A 231 -1.81 20.09 11.96
N TYR A 232 -1.06 20.54 10.96
CA TYR A 232 -0.12 21.65 11.06
C TYR A 232 -0.82 22.98 11.41
N GLU A 233 -1.91 23.31 10.71
CA GLU A 233 -2.69 24.53 10.93
C GLU A 233 -3.33 24.53 12.31
N ALA A 234 -3.89 23.40 12.76
CA ALA A 234 -4.42 23.24 14.11
C ALA A 234 -3.34 23.48 15.18
N ALA A 235 -2.15 22.90 15.02
CA ALA A 235 -1.04 23.13 15.95
C ALA A 235 -0.54 24.59 15.91
N ALA A 236 -0.54 25.23 14.74
CA ALA A 236 -0.17 26.62 14.59
C ALA A 236 -1.18 27.59 15.25
N ALA A 237 -2.48 27.27 15.20
CA ALA A 237 -3.52 28.00 15.92
C ALA A 237 -3.31 27.91 17.44
N VAL A 238 -3.16 26.68 17.97
CA VAL A 238 -2.85 26.46 19.40
C VAL A 238 -1.59 27.23 19.84
N HIS A 239 -0.56 27.24 19.00
CA HIS A 239 0.66 28.02 19.25
C HIS A 239 0.39 29.53 19.32
N SER A 240 -0.40 30.06 18.39
CA SER A 240 -0.76 31.49 18.35
C SER A 240 -1.59 31.88 19.57
N ASP A 241 -2.59 31.07 19.90
CA ASP A 241 -3.48 31.29 21.05
C ASP A 241 -2.68 31.28 22.34
N ALA A 242 -1.85 30.25 22.58
CA ALA A 242 -0.98 30.17 23.76
C ALA A 242 -0.06 31.39 23.88
N LYS A 243 0.53 31.85 22.77
CA LYS A 243 1.37 33.05 22.75
C LYS A 243 0.57 34.32 23.06
N GLN A 244 -0.66 34.43 22.55
CA GLN A 244 -1.56 35.54 22.85
C GLN A 244 -1.96 35.55 24.33
N PHE A 245 -2.35 34.40 24.89
CA PHE A 245 -2.68 34.27 26.31
C PHE A 245 -1.51 34.71 27.21
N LEU A 246 -0.29 34.27 26.89
CA LEU A 246 0.92 34.68 27.64
C LEU A 246 1.25 36.17 27.52
N ARG A 247 0.86 36.80 26.41
CA ARG A 247 1.11 38.23 26.17
C ARG A 247 0.13 39.14 26.92
N TYR A 248 -1.13 38.73 27.06
CA TYR A 248 -2.20 39.56 27.62
C TYR A 248 -2.49 39.32 29.10
N GLY A 249 -1.83 38.35 29.75
CA GLY A 249 -1.59 38.33 31.20
C GLY A 249 -2.79 38.64 32.10
N MET A 250 -3.99 38.16 31.78
CA MET A 250 -5.18 38.45 32.60
C MET A 250 -5.28 37.58 33.87
N ILE A 251 -4.47 36.53 33.99
CA ILE A 251 -4.40 35.66 35.16
C ILE A 251 -2.92 35.45 35.50
N PRO A 252 -2.47 35.78 36.73
CA PRO A 252 -1.11 35.45 37.16
C PRO A 252 -1.01 33.93 37.30
N ILE A 253 -0.50 33.26 36.26
CA ILE A 253 -0.16 31.84 36.31
C ILE A 253 1.14 31.72 37.11
N TYR A 254 1.10 31.11 38.30
CA TYR A 254 2.30 30.62 38.96
C TYR A 254 2.88 29.49 38.09
N GLY A 255 4.14 29.64 37.71
CA GLY A 255 4.83 28.67 36.86
C GLY A 255 4.48 28.74 35.36
N PRO A 256 4.64 29.90 34.69
CA PRO A 256 4.39 30.02 33.26
C PRO A 256 5.35 29.16 32.42
N LYS A 257 6.52 28.80 32.97
CA LYS A 257 7.49 27.90 32.32
C LYS A 257 7.01 26.46 32.33
N GLU A 258 6.41 25.99 33.43
CA GLU A 258 5.87 24.64 33.58
C GLU A 258 4.66 24.43 32.68
N VAL A 259 3.75 25.42 32.61
CA VAL A 259 2.61 25.39 31.68
C VAL A 259 3.07 25.38 30.22
N LEU A 260 4.03 26.23 29.87
CA LEU A 260 4.64 26.24 28.54
C LEU A 260 5.35 24.92 28.21
N ALA A 261 6.02 24.30 29.19
CA ALA A 261 6.67 23.01 29.01
C ALA A 261 5.64 21.91 28.72
N GLY A 262 4.51 21.89 29.46
CA GLY A 262 3.40 20.96 29.21
C GLY A 262 2.70 21.19 27.86
N MET A 263 2.56 22.45 27.42
CA MET A 263 1.93 22.78 26.13
C MET A 263 2.86 22.61 24.92
N ARG A 264 4.16 22.44 25.13
CA ARG A 264 5.18 22.42 24.06
C ARG A 264 4.90 21.34 23.01
N ALA A 265 4.50 20.14 23.45
CA ALA A 265 4.14 19.04 22.58
C ALA A 265 2.93 19.40 21.68
N HIS A 266 1.89 20.00 22.27
CA HIS A 266 0.69 20.43 21.54
C HIS A 266 0.94 21.62 20.59
N MET A 267 1.87 22.52 20.92
CA MET A 267 2.23 23.69 20.10
C MET A 267 3.23 23.36 18.97
N ALA A 268 3.84 22.17 18.98
CA ALA A 268 4.81 21.78 17.97
C ALA A 268 4.12 21.63 16.61
N LYS A 269 4.57 22.37 15.60
CA LYS A 269 3.93 22.33 14.27
C LYS A 269 4.31 21.09 13.44
N TYR A 270 5.39 20.43 13.81
CA TYR A 270 5.96 19.26 13.13
C TYR A 270 6.05 18.10 14.10
N PHE A 271 5.98 16.88 13.58
CA PHE A 271 6.33 15.69 14.33
C PHE A 271 7.84 15.47 14.20
N VAL A 272 8.59 15.73 15.27
CA VAL A 272 10.06 15.69 15.22
C VAL A 272 10.56 14.46 15.95
N LEU A 273 11.23 13.56 15.22
CA LEU A 273 11.96 12.44 15.81
C LEU A 273 13.44 12.82 15.94
N THR A 274 13.98 12.75 17.15
CA THR A 274 15.41 12.98 17.41
C THR A 274 16.08 11.66 17.74
N VAL A 275 16.96 11.17 16.87
CA VAL A 275 17.50 9.80 16.94
C VAL A 275 19.02 9.79 16.83
N ARG A 276 19.66 8.89 17.58
CA ARG A 276 21.12 8.67 17.52
C ARG A 276 21.44 7.60 16.48
N ARG A 277 22.53 7.78 15.71
CA ARG A 277 22.94 6.83 14.66
C ARG A 277 23.14 5.41 15.19
N SER A 278 23.60 5.28 16.43
CA SER A 278 23.86 3.99 17.09
C SER A 278 22.61 3.24 17.56
N HIS A 279 21.47 3.94 17.77
CA HIS A 279 20.26 3.36 18.38
C HIS A 279 18.99 3.90 17.70
N LEU A 280 18.98 3.88 16.36
CA LEU A 280 17.96 4.54 15.54
C LEU A 280 16.55 4.02 15.82
N LEU A 281 16.38 2.70 15.74
CA LEU A 281 15.07 2.07 15.90
C LEU A 281 14.53 2.23 17.32
N GLU A 282 15.39 2.05 18.33
CA GLU A 282 14.99 2.10 19.74
C GLU A 282 14.58 3.52 20.16
N ASP A 283 15.33 4.54 19.72
CA ASP A 283 15.00 5.95 19.97
C ASP A 283 13.69 6.33 19.27
N ALA A 284 13.46 5.85 18.05
CA ALA A 284 12.24 6.09 17.30
C ALA A 284 11.02 5.43 17.96
N ILE A 285 11.10 4.14 18.32
CA ILE A 285 10.03 3.41 18.99
C ILE A 285 9.68 4.09 20.32
N SER A 286 10.69 4.50 21.10
CA SER A 286 10.49 5.17 22.40
C SER A 286 9.75 6.50 22.26
N GLN A 287 10.04 7.28 21.22
CA GLN A 287 9.36 8.56 20.96
C GLN A 287 7.94 8.34 20.42
N ILE A 288 7.76 7.40 19.48
CA ILE A 288 6.45 7.05 18.93
C ILE A 288 5.51 6.58 20.03
N TRP A 289 5.99 5.71 20.92
CA TRP A 289 5.20 5.17 22.04
C TRP A 289 4.67 6.27 22.98
N ARG A 290 5.40 7.38 23.13
CA ARG A 290 5.03 8.52 23.97
C ARG A 290 4.16 9.56 23.26
N SER A 291 3.99 9.43 21.96
CA SER A 291 3.34 10.44 21.12
C SER A 291 1.84 10.21 21.01
N GLN A 292 1.06 11.28 21.02
CA GLN A 292 -0.37 11.18 20.73
C GLN A 292 -0.64 11.16 19.22
N ARG A 293 -1.72 10.51 18.80
CA ARG A 293 -2.10 10.42 17.38
C ARG A 293 -2.11 11.77 16.66
N GLN A 294 -2.61 12.83 17.29
CA GLN A 294 -2.67 14.17 16.70
C GLN A 294 -1.28 14.76 16.40
N GLU A 295 -0.26 14.38 17.17
CA GLU A 295 1.11 14.80 16.96
C GLU A 295 1.73 14.05 15.78
N VAL A 296 1.52 12.73 15.72
CA VAL A 296 2.04 11.85 14.65
C VAL A 296 1.47 12.21 13.26
N LEU A 297 0.26 12.78 13.21
CA LEU A 297 -0.37 13.25 11.96
C LEU A 297 0.24 14.55 11.39
N ARG A 298 1.17 15.19 12.09
CA ARG A 298 1.87 16.40 11.61
C ARG A 298 2.97 16.03 10.60
N PRO A 299 3.41 16.97 9.75
CA PRO A 299 4.52 16.69 8.84
C PRO A 299 5.74 16.23 9.61
N LEU A 300 6.34 15.12 9.16
CA LEU A 300 7.48 14.50 9.82
C LEU A 300 8.73 15.35 9.63
N ARG A 301 9.58 15.38 10.66
CA ARG A 301 10.96 15.85 10.58
C ARG A 301 11.88 14.93 11.35
N ILE A 302 13.01 14.60 10.75
CA ILE A 302 14.04 13.79 11.41
C ILE A 302 15.22 14.68 11.83
N ARG A 303 15.70 14.47 13.05
CA ARG A 303 16.97 15.00 13.56
C ARG A 303 17.88 13.83 13.89
N LEU A 304 18.90 13.65 13.08
CA LEU A 304 19.88 12.59 13.22
C LEU A 304 21.13 13.14 13.92
N GLY A 305 21.68 12.44 14.92
CA GLY A 305 23.03 12.73 15.45
C GLY A 305 23.17 13.99 16.34
N LYS A 306 22.10 14.44 17.00
CA LYS A 306 22.10 15.68 17.82
C LYS A 306 23.18 15.73 18.91
N ASP A 307 23.50 14.61 19.53
CA ASP A 307 24.55 14.52 20.56
C ASP A 307 25.96 14.26 19.97
N GLU A 308 26.04 14.00 18.67
CA GLU A 308 27.26 13.74 17.89
C GLU A 308 27.73 15.00 17.12
N GLY A 309 27.03 16.13 17.25
CA GLY A 309 27.37 17.40 16.60
C GLY A 309 26.84 17.54 15.18
N GLU A 310 26.01 16.61 14.69
CA GLU A 310 25.38 16.67 13.37
C GLU A 310 24.06 17.47 13.45
N ASP A 311 24.08 18.75 13.09
CA ASP A 311 22.86 19.55 12.90
C ASP A 311 22.35 19.43 11.45
N GLY A 312 21.88 18.24 11.07
CA GLY A 312 21.22 18.01 9.80
C GLY A 312 19.82 18.65 9.78
N LEU A 313 19.64 19.75 9.04
CA LEU A 313 18.31 20.31 8.75
C LEU A 313 17.62 19.48 7.66
N ASP A 314 16.42 18.99 7.99
CA ASP A 314 15.65 18.08 7.13
C ASP A 314 15.22 18.73 5.81
N HIS A 315 15.87 18.31 4.72
CA HIS A 315 15.51 18.62 3.33
C HIS A 315 15.00 17.39 2.55
N GLY A 316 14.60 16.31 3.26
CA GLY A 316 14.05 15.09 2.66
C GLY A 316 15.01 13.89 2.64
N GLY A 317 16.30 14.10 2.32
CA GLY A 317 17.27 12.99 2.27
C GLY A 317 17.53 12.33 3.64
N VAL A 318 17.50 13.12 4.72
CA VAL A 318 17.63 12.60 6.10
C VAL A 318 16.49 11.65 6.47
N GLN A 319 15.27 11.89 5.94
CA GLN A 319 14.13 11.00 6.19
C GLN A 319 14.31 9.66 5.50
N GLN A 320 14.77 9.67 4.24
CA GLN A 320 15.04 8.45 3.48
C GLN A 320 16.12 7.60 4.16
N GLU A 321 17.23 8.23 4.57
CA GLU A 321 18.30 7.56 5.31
C GLU A 321 17.78 6.95 6.61
N PHE A 322 17.02 7.72 7.39
CA PHE A 322 16.44 7.24 8.64
C PHE A 322 15.57 6.00 8.45
N PHE A 323 14.62 6.03 7.51
CA PHE A 323 13.77 4.87 7.25
C PHE A 323 14.59 3.68 6.76
N ARG A 324 15.57 3.89 5.88
CA ARG A 324 16.45 2.82 5.40
C ARG A 324 17.17 2.12 6.54
N LEU A 325 17.81 2.88 7.43
CA LEU A 325 18.54 2.32 8.56
C LEU A 325 17.61 1.68 9.59
N ALA A 326 16.48 2.32 9.91
CA ALA A 326 15.52 1.80 10.89
C ALA A 326 14.88 0.49 10.44
N PHE A 327 14.51 0.35 9.15
CA PHE A 327 13.95 -0.89 8.62
C PHE A 327 15.02 -1.98 8.43
N ALA A 328 16.25 -1.63 8.06
CA ALA A 328 17.37 -2.57 8.04
C ALA A 328 17.63 -3.16 9.43
N GLU A 329 17.60 -2.33 10.48
CA GLU A 329 17.72 -2.77 11.88
C GLU A 329 16.52 -3.63 12.30
N ALA A 330 15.29 -3.22 11.96
CA ALA A 330 14.08 -3.94 12.35
C ALA A 330 13.97 -5.33 11.70
N PHE A 331 14.45 -5.47 10.47
CA PHE A 331 14.33 -6.70 9.68
C PHE A 331 15.54 -7.62 9.81
N ALA A 332 16.56 -7.20 10.57
CA ALA A 332 17.70 -8.04 10.86
C ALA A 332 17.23 -9.34 11.56
N PRO A 333 17.60 -10.54 11.06
CA PRO A 333 17.10 -11.81 11.58
C PRO A 333 17.39 -12.02 13.08
N ASN A 334 18.48 -11.44 13.57
CA ASN A 334 18.87 -11.48 14.98
C ASN A 334 17.93 -10.71 15.92
N ARG A 335 17.09 -9.80 15.41
CA ARG A 335 16.06 -9.11 16.21
C ARG A 335 14.81 -9.97 16.44
N GLY A 336 14.65 -11.08 15.70
CA GLY A 336 13.55 -12.03 15.91
C GLY A 336 12.14 -11.52 15.63
N MET A 337 11.97 -10.31 15.06
CA MET A 337 10.66 -9.77 14.68
C MET A 337 10.20 -10.26 13.30
N PHE A 338 11.13 -10.35 12.35
CA PHE A 338 10.88 -10.71 10.96
C PHE A 338 11.89 -11.75 10.47
N THR A 339 11.49 -12.49 9.44
CA THR A 339 12.33 -13.38 8.64
C THR A 339 12.71 -12.72 7.34
N LEU A 340 13.88 -13.10 6.82
CA LEU A 340 14.35 -12.73 5.49
C LEU A 340 14.63 -14.01 4.72
N ASP A 341 14.06 -14.12 3.53
CA ASP A 341 14.35 -15.17 2.57
C ASP A 341 15.62 -14.83 1.75
N ASP A 342 16.19 -15.82 1.05
CA ASP A 342 17.33 -15.68 0.14
C ASP A 342 17.09 -14.61 -0.93
N ARG A 343 15.82 -14.40 -1.32
CA ARG A 343 15.41 -13.37 -2.29
C ARG A 343 15.16 -11.99 -1.66
N SER A 344 15.55 -11.81 -0.39
CA SER A 344 15.33 -10.60 0.40
C SER A 344 13.85 -10.27 0.67
N TYR A 345 12.95 -11.25 0.55
CA TYR A 345 11.57 -11.07 1.00
C TYR A 345 11.50 -11.10 2.52
N THR A 346 10.80 -10.12 3.09
CA THR A 346 10.57 -10.00 4.53
C THR A 346 9.20 -10.55 4.90
N TRP A 347 9.11 -11.31 5.99
CA TRP A 347 7.83 -11.75 6.57
C TRP A 347 7.87 -11.72 8.10
N PHE A 348 6.71 -11.70 8.76
CA PHE A 348 6.64 -11.74 10.22
C PHE A 348 7.18 -13.06 10.75
N GLN A 349 7.96 -13.03 11.83
CA GLN A 349 8.47 -14.25 12.46
C GLN A 349 7.35 -14.94 13.27
N PRO A 350 6.92 -16.17 12.89
CA PRO A 350 6.02 -16.95 13.72
C PRO A 350 6.66 -17.25 15.09
N GLY A 351 5.85 -17.23 16.15
CA GLY A 351 6.35 -17.50 17.50
C GLY A 351 7.31 -16.47 18.10
N SER A 352 7.46 -15.28 17.48
CA SER A 352 8.32 -14.21 18.00
C SER A 352 8.05 -13.89 19.48
N TYR A 353 9.12 -13.85 20.29
CA TYR A 353 9.06 -13.40 21.69
C TYR A 353 9.14 -11.88 21.85
N GLU A 354 9.31 -11.15 20.74
CA GLU A 354 9.35 -9.71 20.79
C GLU A 354 7.98 -9.13 21.19
N PRO A 355 7.96 -8.11 22.06
CA PRO A 355 6.71 -7.58 22.58
C PRO A 355 5.89 -6.92 21.48
N LEU A 356 4.56 -7.12 21.53
CA LEU A 356 3.63 -6.68 20.49
C LEU A 356 3.70 -5.18 20.16
N TYR A 357 4.04 -4.32 21.13
CA TYR A 357 4.17 -2.89 20.88
C TYR A 357 5.27 -2.53 19.88
N LYS A 358 6.31 -3.38 19.72
CA LYS A 358 7.35 -3.16 18.70
C LYS A 358 6.76 -3.33 17.31
N PHE A 359 5.95 -4.36 17.08
CA PHE A 359 5.22 -4.54 15.82
C PHE A 359 4.27 -3.37 15.53
N GLU A 360 3.56 -2.88 16.55
CA GLU A 360 2.75 -1.66 16.44
C GLU A 360 3.60 -0.44 16.05
N ALA A 361 4.75 -0.25 16.67
CA ALA A 361 5.65 0.86 16.34
C ALA A 361 6.23 0.75 14.91
N ILE A 362 6.60 -0.45 14.45
CA ILE A 362 6.99 -0.69 13.04
C ILE A 362 5.84 -0.36 12.10
N GLY A 363 4.60 -0.71 12.48
CA GLY A 363 3.39 -0.30 11.78
C GLY A 363 3.29 1.23 11.65
N ILE A 364 3.50 1.97 12.75
CA ILE A 364 3.47 3.44 12.74
C ILE A 364 4.59 4.01 11.87
N LEU A 365 5.81 3.47 11.94
CA LEU A 365 6.93 3.90 11.09
C LEU A 365 6.61 3.70 9.61
N MET A 366 6.04 2.56 9.25
CA MET A 366 5.62 2.28 7.87
C MET A 366 4.48 3.20 7.42
N SER A 367 3.54 3.48 8.33
CA SER A 367 2.47 4.47 8.14
C SER A 367 3.03 5.86 7.86
N LEU A 368 4.02 6.30 8.66
CA LEU A 368 4.66 7.61 8.56
C LEU A 368 5.40 7.76 7.23
N ALA A 369 6.16 6.75 6.80
CA ALA A 369 6.84 6.80 5.51
C ALA A 369 5.86 6.96 4.35
N LEU A 370 4.83 6.11 4.31
CA LEU A 370 3.78 6.17 3.27
C LEU A 370 2.99 7.50 3.32
N TYR A 371 2.70 8.01 4.51
CA TYR A 371 2.00 9.27 4.74
C TYR A 371 2.81 10.47 4.23
N ASN A 372 4.13 10.44 4.41
CA ASN A 372 5.06 11.46 3.90
C ASN A 372 5.53 11.17 2.45
N SER A 373 4.97 10.16 1.78
CA SER A 373 5.29 9.78 0.39
C SER A 373 6.74 9.33 0.18
N ILE A 374 7.33 8.70 1.19
CA ILE A 374 8.71 8.18 1.16
C ILE A 374 8.65 6.68 0.82
N PRO A 375 9.30 6.24 -0.27
CA PRO A 375 9.42 4.83 -0.58
C PRO A 375 10.27 4.12 0.48
N LEU A 376 9.92 2.88 0.77
CA LEU A 376 10.55 2.07 1.79
C LEU A 376 11.48 1.02 1.14
N PRO A 377 12.68 0.80 1.70
CA PRO A 377 13.61 -0.23 1.22
C PRO A 377 13.23 -1.60 1.78
N ILE A 378 11.99 -2.03 1.54
CA ILE A 378 11.42 -3.28 2.04
C ILE A 378 10.97 -4.14 0.86
N THR A 379 10.95 -5.45 1.00
CA THR A 379 10.39 -6.32 -0.07
C THR A 379 9.44 -7.28 0.60
N MET A 380 8.14 -7.06 0.43
CA MET A 380 7.09 -7.87 1.07
C MET A 380 6.37 -8.72 0.02
N PRO A 381 5.96 -9.95 0.36
CA PRO A 381 5.18 -10.78 -0.57
C PRO A 381 3.79 -10.17 -0.81
N LEU A 382 3.17 -10.47 -1.95
CA LEU A 382 1.86 -9.95 -2.34
C LEU A 382 0.79 -10.24 -1.28
N ALA A 383 0.92 -11.36 -0.56
CA ALA A 383 0.11 -11.71 0.59
C ALA A 383 0.03 -10.58 1.63
N PHE A 384 1.13 -9.86 1.90
CA PHE A 384 1.18 -8.70 2.80
C PHE A 384 0.20 -7.60 2.36
N TYR A 385 0.32 -7.18 1.10
CA TYR A 385 -0.49 -6.11 0.52
C TYR A 385 -1.96 -6.48 0.40
N ARG A 386 -2.25 -7.75 0.07
CA ARG A 386 -3.62 -8.28 0.10
C ARG A 386 -4.24 -8.17 1.48
N ARG A 387 -3.52 -8.56 2.53
CA ARG A 387 -4.02 -8.46 3.90
C ARG A 387 -4.21 -7.00 4.34
N LEU A 388 -3.31 -6.08 3.96
CA LEU A 388 -3.50 -4.64 4.23
C LEU A 388 -4.79 -4.09 3.62
N LEU A 389 -5.14 -4.55 2.41
CA LEU A 389 -6.38 -4.19 1.72
C LEU A 389 -7.62 -4.93 2.24
N GLY A 390 -7.49 -5.75 3.29
CA GLY A 390 -8.58 -6.58 3.83
C GLY A 390 -9.00 -7.72 2.91
N MET A 391 -8.17 -8.06 1.92
CA MET A 391 -8.40 -9.19 1.01
C MET A 391 -7.93 -10.49 1.66
N LYS A 392 -8.66 -11.57 1.39
CA LYS A 392 -8.27 -12.91 1.85
C LYS A 392 -7.18 -13.48 0.93
N VAL A 393 -6.18 -14.10 1.53
CA VAL A 393 -5.15 -14.89 0.86
C VAL A 393 -5.62 -16.35 0.89
N LYS A 394 -5.92 -16.91 -0.28
CA LYS A 394 -6.58 -18.23 -0.38
C LYS A 394 -6.01 -19.14 -1.44
N LYS A 395 -5.44 -18.56 -2.51
CA LYS A 395 -4.94 -19.30 -3.65
C LYS A 395 -3.43 -19.45 -3.56
N LEU A 396 -2.89 -20.50 -4.19
CA LEU A 396 -1.44 -20.66 -4.32
C LEU A 396 -0.79 -19.47 -5.04
N ASP A 397 -1.47 -18.91 -6.05
CA ASP A 397 -1.01 -17.70 -6.75
C ASP A 397 -0.86 -16.48 -5.83
N ASP A 398 -1.58 -16.42 -4.71
CA ASP A 398 -1.52 -15.29 -3.77
C ASP A 398 -0.24 -15.32 -2.89
N ILE A 399 0.47 -16.45 -2.83
CA ILE A 399 1.68 -16.66 -2.01
C ILE A 399 2.93 -17.04 -2.84
N LYS A 400 2.76 -17.27 -4.14
CA LYS A 400 3.79 -17.83 -5.03
C LYS A 400 5.01 -16.94 -5.19
N ASP A 401 4.86 -15.63 -5.04
CA ASP A 401 5.95 -14.68 -5.14
C ASP A 401 6.89 -14.74 -3.92
N GLY A 402 6.31 -14.79 -2.71
CA GLY A 402 7.05 -14.90 -1.45
C GLY A 402 7.60 -16.30 -1.17
N TRP A 403 6.83 -17.34 -1.52
CA TRP A 403 7.20 -18.74 -1.24
C TRP A 403 7.04 -19.62 -2.49
N PRO A 404 7.87 -19.44 -3.52
CA PRO A 404 7.74 -20.14 -4.80
C PRO A 404 7.94 -21.65 -4.66
N ASP A 405 8.91 -22.10 -3.86
CA ASP A 405 9.19 -23.51 -3.62
C ASP A 405 8.05 -24.20 -2.88
N LEU A 406 7.54 -23.56 -1.83
CA LEU A 406 6.35 -24.03 -1.13
C LEU A 406 5.14 -24.11 -2.06
N ALA A 407 4.89 -23.07 -2.86
CA ALA A 407 3.77 -23.05 -3.79
C ALA A 407 3.89 -24.18 -4.84
N ARG A 408 5.10 -24.46 -5.34
CA ARG A 408 5.35 -25.61 -6.22
C ARG A 408 5.08 -26.94 -5.54
N GLY A 409 5.55 -27.13 -4.30
CA GLY A 409 5.33 -28.35 -3.54
C GLY A 409 3.85 -28.59 -3.21
N LEU A 410 3.11 -27.54 -2.85
CA LEU A 410 1.67 -27.63 -2.60
C LEU A 410 0.89 -27.86 -3.90
N GLN A 411 1.32 -27.29 -5.03
CA GLN A 411 0.73 -27.56 -6.34
C GLN A 411 0.94 -29.03 -6.74
N TYR A 412 2.16 -29.55 -6.56
CA TYR A 412 2.48 -30.96 -6.79
C TYR A 412 1.58 -31.88 -5.95
N LEU A 413 1.35 -31.54 -4.68
CA LEU A 413 0.45 -32.30 -3.80
C LEU A 413 -0.99 -32.36 -4.33
N LEU A 414 -1.49 -31.26 -4.92
CA LEU A 414 -2.84 -31.20 -5.50
C LEU A 414 -2.94 -32.00 -6.80
N ASP A 415 -1.90 -31.96 -7.62
CA ASP A 415 -1.87 -32.59 -8.95
C ASP A 415 -1.39 -34.06 -8.91
N PHE A 416 -1.04 -34.58 -7.73
CA PHE A 416 -0.54 -35.95 -7.61
C PHE A 416 -1.64 -36.98 -7.87
N ASP A 417 -1.39 -37.90 -8.81
CA ASP A 417 -2.39 -38.91 -9.22
C ASP A 417 -2.37 -40.20 -8.37
N GLY A 418 -1.36 -40.40 -7.51
CA GLY A 418 -1.19 -41.61 -6.68
C GLY A 418 -1.82 -41.53 -5.28
N ASP A 419 -1.48 -42.49 -4.42
CA ASP A 419 -1.84 -42.43 -2.99
C ASP A 419 -0.95 -41.41 -2.27
N VAL A 420 -1.52 -40.25 -1.92
CA VAL A 420 -0.81 -39.17 -1.22
C VAL A 420 -0.29 -39.62 0.15
N ALA A 421 -1.05 -40.43 0.90
CA ALA A 421 -0.65 -40.80 2.26
C ALA A 421 0.55 -41.73 2.26
N GLU A 422 0.58 -42.69 1.33
CA GLU A 422 1.69 -43.65 1.22
C GLU A 422 2.94 -43.06 0.56
N VAL A 423 2.77 -42.26 -0.51
CA VAL A 423 3.90 -41.79 -1.32
C VAL A 423 4.47 -40.47 -0.82
N VAL A 424 3.60 -39.50 -0.47
CA VAL A 424 4.05 -38.19 0.00
C VAL A 424 4.35 -38.23 1.49
N GLY A 425 3.58 -39.01 2.27
CA GLY A 425 3.86 -39.27 3.69
C GLY A 425 3.86 -38.01 4.56
N ARG A 426 3.16 -36.95 4.17
CA ARG A 426 3.13 -35.67 4.89
C ARG A 426 2.06 -35.68 5.99
N THR A 427 2.38 -35.11 7.14
CA THR A 427 1.45 -34.92 8.27
C THR A 427 0.78 -33.54 8.21
N TYR A 428 -0.32 -33.36 8.94
CA TYR A 428 -1.11 -32.12 8.98
C TYR A 428 -0.46 -31.03 9.86
N GLU A 429 0.84 -30.85 9.70
CA GLU A 429 1.66 -29.95 10.52
C GLU A 429 2.12 -28.72 9.74
N PHE A 430 2.36 -27.64 10.49
CA PHE A 430 3.02 -26.43 10.02
C PHE A 430 4.33 -26.26 10.76
N SER A 431 5.44 -26.26 10.01
CA SER A 431 6.79 -26.12 10.55
C SER A 431 7.38 -24.74 10.25
N TYR A 432 8.04 -24.14 11.23
CA TYR A 432 8.82 -22.91 11.06
C TYR A 432 10.09 -22.94 11.89
N ASP A 433 11.12 -22.22 11.43
CA ASP A 433 12.38 -22.12 12.15
C ASP A 433 12.34 -20.96 13.15
N PHE A 434 12.72 -21.26 14.38
CA PHE A 434 12.78 -20.30 15.48
C PHE A 434 14.00 -20.58 16.35
N ALA A 435 14.84 -19.56 16.56
CA ALA A 435 16.07 -19.65 17.37
C ALA A 435 17.00 -20.82 17.02
N GLY A 436 17.08 -21.19 15.72
CA GLY A 436 17.89 -22.31 15.24
C GLY A 436 17.27 -23.70 15.43
N THR A 437 16.02 -23.76 15.91
CA THR A 437 15.24 -25.00 16.06
C THR A 437 13.99 -24.96 15.19
N THR A 438 13.64 -26.08 14.55
CA THR A 438 12.39 -26.19 13.80
C THR A 438 11.26 -26.54 14.77
N VAL A 439 10.26 -25.66 14.85
CA VAL A 439 9.04 -25.86 15.64
C VAL A 439 7.97 -26.37 14.69
N SER A 440 7.35 -27.51 15.03
CA SER A 440 6.21 -28.05 14.28
C SER A 440 4.92 -27.96 15.10
N VAL A 441 3.84 -27.53 14.45
CA VAL A 441 2.52 -27.35 15.07
C VAL A 441 1.47 -28.13 14.29
N ASP A 442 0.70 -28.97 14.99
CA ASP A 442 -0.50 -29.60 14.44
C ASP A 442 -1.57 -28.53 14.16
N MET A 443 -1.85 -28.28 12.88
CA MET A 443 -2.78 -27.23 12.48
C MET A 443 -4.23 -27.57 12.87
N GLN A 444 -4.61 -28.84 12.96
CA GLN A 444 -5.98 -29.23 13.30
C GLN A 444 -6.29 -28.93 14.77
N LYS A 445 -5.34 -29.27 15.66
CA LYS A 445 -5.46 -29.02 17.10
C LYS A 445 -5.48 -27.54 17.41
N ASP A 446 -4.53 -26.77 16.88
CA ASP A 446 -4.46 -25.33 17.14
C ASP A 446 -5.69 -24.57 16.60
N MET A 447 -6.24 -25.00 15.47
CA MET A 447 -7.50 -24.44 14.95
C MET A 447 -8.71 -24.80 15.81
N ALA A 448 -8.74 -25.98 16.44
CA ALA A 448 -9.82 -26.40 17.32
C ALA A 448 -9.79 -25.69 18.69
N GLU A 449 -8.60 -25.53 19.28
CA GLU A 449 -8.41 -24.88 20.58
C GLU A 449 -8.69 -23.38 20.55
N SER A 450 -8.52 -22.74 19.40
CA SER A 450 -8.81 -21.32 19.21
C SER A 450 -10.24 -21.00 18.78
N ALA A 451 -11.09 -22.01 18.60
CA ALA A 451 -12.51 -21.79 18.39
C ALA A 451 -13.14 -21.24 19.69
N PRO A 452 -13.90 -20.13 19.65
CA PRO A 452 -14.59 -19.65 20.84
C PRO A 452 -15.50 -20.75 21.39
N PRO A 453 -15.57 -20.96 22.72
CA PRO A 453 -16.33 -22.06 23.29
C PRO A 453 -17.79 -21.99 22.83
N ALA A 454 -18.30 -23.12 22.35
CA ALA A 454 -19.66 -23.23 21.85
C ALA A 454 -20.65 -22.72 22.91
N ARG A 455 -21.32 -21.59 22.63
CA ARG A 455 -22.30 -20.99 23.53
C ARG A 455 -23.42 -22.00 23.80
N LEU A 456 -23.55 -22.42 25.06
CA LEU A 456 -24.73 -23.12 25.57
C LEU A 456 -25.99 -22.30 25.24
N ASN A 457 -26.92 -22.94 24.53
CA ASN A 457 -28.19 -22.39 24.11
C ASN A 457 -29.00 -21.86 25.32
N LYS A 458 -29.04 -20.54 25.51
CA LYS A 458 -30.15 -19.86 26.17
C LYS A 458 -30.76 -18.84 25.21
N ARG A 459 -32.04 -19.07 24.90
CA ARG A 459 -32.89 -18.21 24.09
C ARG A 459 -33.08 -16.84 24.76
N SER A 460 -32.47 -15.82 24.18
CA SER A 460 -32.98 -14.45 24.17
C SER A 460 -32.49 -13.78 22.89
N LYS A 461 -33.46 -13.42 22.03
CA LYS A 461 -33.23 -12.87 20.70
C LYS A 461 -32.88 -11.38 20.81
N GLU A 462 -31.66 -11.02 20.45
CA GLU A 462 -31.36 -9.73 19.83
C GLU A 462 -30.48 -9.97 18.60
N LYS A 463 -31.02 -9.61 17.44
CA LYS A 463 -30.40 -9.79 16.13
C LYS A 463 -29.68 -8.50 15.77
N VAL A 464 -28.35 -8.47 15.86
CA VAL A 464 -27.54 -7.48 15.15
C VAL A 464 -27.19 -8.07 13.78
N LYS A 465 -27.77 -7.47 12.73
CA LYS A 465 -27.43 -7.76 11.34
C LYS A 465 -26.24 -6.87 10.96
N SER A 466 -25.14 -7.48 10.52
CA SER A 466 -24.03 -6.78 9.87
C SER A 466 -24.48 -6.17 8.55
N THR A 467 -24.47 -4.84 8.50
CA THR A 467 -24.21 -4.01 7.32
C THR A 467 -23.65 -2.68 7.82
N SER A 468 -22.61 -2.17 7.14
CA SER A 468 -21.89 -0.91 7.38
C SER A 468 -20.79 -0.90 8.43
N PHE A 469 -19.64 -0.41 7.97
CA PHE A 469 -18.53 0.11 8.77
C PHE A 469 -19.07 1.21 9.69
N GLU A 470 -18.95 1.06 11.00
CA GLU A 470 -19.05 2.14 11.98
C GLU A 470 -17.82 2.12 12.89
N LEU A 471 -17.33 3.34 13.15
CA LEU A 471 -16.18 3.69 13.98
C LEU A 471 -16.42 3.34 15.46
N PRO A 472 -15.37 3.01 16.25
CA PRO A 472 -15.51 2.95 17.69
C PRO A 472 -15.77 4.35 18.27
N VAL A 473 -16.80 4.42 19.12
CA VAL A 473 -17.22 5.57 19.92
C VAL A 473 -16.12 5.97 20.93
N GLN A 474 -15.94 7.28 21.11
CA GLN A 474 -15.06 7.90 22.12
C GLN A 474 -15.44 7.45 23.53
N LEU A 475 -14.45 7.01 24.32
CA LEU A 475 -14.59 6.79 25.75
C LEU A 475 -14.51 8.13 26.48
N ASP A 476 -15.66 8.63 26.92
CA ASP A 476 -15.75 9.72 27.90
C ASP A 476 -15.24 9.24 29.27
N LEU A 477 -14.17 9.87 29.75
CA LEU A 477 -13.62 9.67 31.09
C LEU A 477 -14.43 10.48 32.10
N THR A 478 -15.15 9.80 32.99
CA THR A 478 -15.59 10.37 34.29
C THR A 478 -14.94 9.57 35.42
N PRO A 479 -14.44 10.22 36.49
CA PRO A 479 -13.72 9.55 37.57
C PRO A 479 -14.72 8.95 38.59
N PRO A 480 -14.42 7.80 39.22
CA PRO A 480 -15.22 7.33 40.34
C PRO A 480 -14.81 8.02 41.65
N SER A 481 -15.84 8.38 42.42
CA SER A 481 -15.79 9.03 43.73
C SER A 481 -15.18 8.15 44.84
N GLN A 482 -14.54 8.83 45.79
CA GLN A 482 -13.93 8.32 47.03
C GLN A 482 -14.96 7.80 48.05
N SER A 483 -14.58 6.79 48.86
CA SER A 483 -14.92 6.57 50.30
C SER A 483 -14.29 5.22 50.79
N PRO A 484 -14.05 4.98 52.10
CA PRO A 484 -12.86 5.42 52.81
C PRO A 484 -12.05 4.28 53.47
N VAL A 485 -10.91 4.69 54.02
CA VAL A 485 -9.90 3.97 54.81
C VAL A 485 -10.47 3.30 56.07
N THR A 486 -9.97 2.11 56.44
CA THR A 486 -9.90 1.62 57.82
C THR A 486 -8.67 0.72 58.00
N GLU A 487 -7.77 1.09 58.92
CA GLU A 487 -6.58 0.31 59.34
C GLU A 487 -6.88 -0.59 60.58
N PRO A 488 -5.90 -1.18 61.30
CA PRO A 488 -5.59 -2.61 61.24
C PRO A 488 -5.81 -3.34 62.58
N ARG A 489 -5.81 -4.68 62.58
CA ARG A 489 -5.57 -5.47 63.82
C ARG A 489 -4.72 -6.70 63.55
N GLN A 490 -3.62 -6.77 64.28
CA GLN A 490 -2.77 -7.94 64.51
C GLN A 490 -3.45 -8.85 65.54
N ASP A 491 -3.28 -10.17 65.39
CA ASP A 491 -2.85 -11.03 66.51
C ASP A 491 -2.27 -12.36 66.00
N LEU A 492 -1.16 -12.74 66.62
CA LEU A 492 -0.31 -13.90 66.39
C LEU A 492 -0.79 -15.10 67.23
N SER A 493 -0.76 -16.32 66.68
CA SER A 493 -0.18 -17.52 67.33
C SER A 493 -0.39 -18.79 66.50
N GLY A 494 0.70 -19.52 66.24
CA GLY A 494 0.67 -20.88 65.70
C GLY A 494 1.73 -21.17 64.62
N THR A 495 2.97 -21.45 65.01
CA THR A 495 3.91 -22.29 64.23
C THR A 495 3.72 -23.77 64.65
N PRO A 496 4.30 -24.80 63.97
CA PRO A 496 5.21 -24.82 62.82
C PRO A 496 4.81 -25.84 61.72
N SER A 497 5.43 -25.80 60.53
CA SER A 497 5.97 -27.00 59.85
C SER A 497 6.61 -26.66 58.51
N ILE A 498 7.93 -26.84 58.45
CA ILE A 498 8.69 -26.96 57.21
C ILE A 498 8.54 -28.41 56.73
N ARG A 499 7.84 -28.60 55.61
CA ARG A 499 7.95 -29.75 54.70
C ARG A 499 8.11 -29.12 53.33
N GLY A 500 9.25 -29.23 52.66
CA GLY A 500 9.83 -30.49 52.24
C GLY A 500 9.83 -30.42 50.72
N ILE A 501 11.02 -30.22 50.15
CA ILE A 501 11.30 -30.28 48.72
C ILE A 501 10.60 -31.53 48.17
N SER A 502 9.56 -31.31 47.38
CA SER A 502 8.85 -32.36 46.67
C SER A 502 9.08 -32.08 45.19
N THR A 503 10.11 -32.70 44.67
CA THR A 503 10.27 -32.98 43.25
C THR A 503 8.95 -33.57 42.73
N PRO A 504 8.34 -33.05 41.66
CA PRO A 504 7.53 -33.91 40.81
C PRO A 504 8.51 -34.73 39.98
N LEU A 505 8.69 -36.00 40.38
CA LEU A 505 9.17 -37.05 39.51
C LEU A 505 8.17 -37.28 38.36
N SER A 506 8.72 -37.74 37.24
CA SER A 506 8.04 -38.25 36.03
C SER A 506 7.48 -37.13 35.14
N LEU A 507 8.05 -36.78 33.97
CA LEU A 507 8.53 -37.67 32.91
C LEU A 507 7.58 -38.85 32.68
N GLU A 508 6.28 -38.59 32.78
CA GLU A 508 5.33 -39.25 31.91
C GLU A 508 5.43 -38.53 30.57
N SER A 509 5.93 -39.27 29.59
CA SER A 509 5.81 -38.95 28.18
C SER A 509 4.36 -38.57 27.87
N ASP A 510 4.07 -37.29 27.73
CA ASP A 510 3.01 -36.86 26.83
C ASP A 510 3.38 -37.50 25.49
N VAL A 511 2.67 -38.57 25.15
CA VAL A 511 2.63 -39.07 23.79
C VAL A 511 2.11 -37.89 22.99
N THR A 512 3.01 -37.13 22.37
CA THR A 512 2.63 -36.18 21.33
C THR A 512 1.93 -37.00 20.28
N GLU A 513 0.60 -37.07 20.36
CA GLU A 513 -0.27 -37.60 19.33
C GLU A 513 0.19 -36.98 18.02
N GLU A 514 0.84 -37.79 17.18
CA GLU A 514 1.35 -37.37 15.87
C GLU A 514 0.20 -36.80 15.04
N ALA A 515 0.46 -35.69 14.35
CA ALA A 515 -0.53 -35.05 13.51
C ALA A 515 -1.01 -36.02 12.41
N ALA A 516 -2.31 -35.98 12.09
CA ALA A 516 -2.91 -36.87 11.10
C ALA A 516 -2.23 -36.76 9.72
N LEU A 517 -2.20 -37.85 8.95
CA LEU A 517 -1.64 -37.85 7.60
C LEU A 517 -2.50 -37.05 6.61
N VAL A 518 -1.83 -36.45 5.62
CA VAL A 518 -2.46 -35.86 4.45
C VAL A 518 -2.84 -36.99 3.49
N THR A 519 -4.10 -37.01 3.06
CA THR A 519 -4.69 -38.03 2.19
C THR A 519 -5.27 -37.38 0.93
N ASN A 520 -5.64 -38.20 -0.06
CA ASN A 520 -6.32 -37.73 -1.27
C ASN A 520 -7.63 -36.98 -0.99
N GLU A 521 -8.32 -37.31 0.11
CA GLU A 521 -9.58 -36.66 0.50
C GLU A 521 -9.34 -35.29 1.17
N ASN A 522 -8.27 -35.16 1.97
CA ASN A 522 -8.03 -33.96 2.77
C ASN A 522 -7.01 -32.98 2.15
N ARG A 523 -6.27 -33.37 1.11
CA ARG A 523 -5.18 -32.56 0.51
C ARG A 523 -5.59 -31.15 0.10
N GLU A 524 -6.80 -30.98 -0.45
CA GLU A 524 -7.29 -29.64 -0.82
C GLU A 524 -7.53 -28.75 0.40
N GLN A 525 -8.02 -29.34 1.48
CA GLN A 525 -8.28 -28.64 2.73
C GLN A 525 -6.96 -28.33 3.44
N TYR A 526 -6.02 -29.29 3.45
CA TYR A 526 -4.66 -29.09 3.92
C TYR A 526 -3.99 -27.89 3.25
N VAL A 527 -4.04 -27.78 1.91
CA VAL A 527 -3.43 -26.64 1.21
C VAL A 527 -4.10 -25.31 1.60
N LYS A 528 -5.44 -25.27 1.71
CA LYS A 528 -6.18 -24.07 2.13
C LYS A 528 -5.81 -23.65 3.56
N ASP A 529 -5.73 -24.62 4.47
CA ASP A 529 -5.40 -24.39 5.87
C ASP A 529 -3.93 -24.00 6.03
N TYR A 530 -3.01 -24.60 5.27
CA TYR A 530 -1.60 -24.23 5.26
C TYR A 530 -1.41 -22.79 4.82
N ILE A 531 -2.08 -22.35 3.73
CA ILE A 531 -2.03 -20.96 3.27
C ILE A 531 -2.58 -20.02 4.35
N HIS A 532 -3.71 -20.37 4.95
CA HIS A 532 -4.30 -19.58 6.03
C HIS A 532 -3.39 -19.54 7.28
N TYR A 533 -2.70 -20.64 7.59
CA TYR A 533 -1.81 -20.74 8.73
C TYR A 533 -0.57 -19.88 8.54
N LEU A 534 0.09 -20.01 7.37
CA LEU A 534 1.23 -19.20 6.95
C LEU A 534 0.92 -17.70 6.97
N THR A 535 -0.25 -17.34 6.45
CA THR A 535 -0.54 -15.92 6.17
C THR A 535 -1.33 -15.21 7.24
N ASP A 536 -2.05 -15.92 8.12
CA ASP A 536 -2.88 -15.32 9.16
C ASP A 536 -2.62 -15.92 10.54
N ARG A 537 -2.84 -17.23 10.72
CA ARG A 537 -2.88 -17.85 12.06
C ARG A 537 -1.56 -17.72 12.81
N SER A 538 -0.45 -18.09 12.16
CA SER A 538 0.89 -18.15 12.77
C SER A 538 1.44 -16.80 13.22
N ILE A 539 0.92 -15.71 12.67
CA ILE A 539 1.41 -14.34 12.88
C ILE A 539 0.32 -13.37 13.34
N ARG A 540 -0.84 -13.89 13.80
CA ARG A 540 -2.05 -13.08 14.00
C ARG A 540 -1.82 -11.94 14.99
N GLN A 541 -1.17 -12.20 16.12
CA GLN A 541 -0.94 -11.20 17.16
C GLN A 541 0.01 -10.09 16.68
N GLN A 542 1.09 -10.47 16.00
CA GLN A 542 2.07 -9.58 15.40
C GLN A 542 1.40 -8.71 14.32
N TRP A 543 0.58 -9.32 13.47
CA TRP A 543 -0.17 -8.64 12.42
C TRP A 543 -1.21 -7.66 12.97
N GLU A 544 -1.98 -8.04 13.99
CA GLU A 544 -2.98 -7.16 14.61
C GLU A 544 -2.31 -5.93 15.25
N ALA A 545 -1.20 -6.12 15.96
CA ALA A 545 -0.42 -5.03 16.51
C ALA A 545 0.16 -4.14 15.41
N PHE A 546 0.78 -4.73 14.39
CA PHE A 546 1.32 -4.02 13.24
C PHE A 546 0.24 -3.20 12.50
N THR A 547 -0.90 -3.80 12.18
CA THR A 547 -1.97 -3.12 11.46
C THR A 547 -2.61 -2.01 12.28
N LYS A 548 -2.73 -2.17 13.60
CA LYS A 548 -3.14 -1.08 14.50
C LYS A 548 -2.22 0.13 14.34
N GLY A 549 -0.91 -0.10 14.32
CA GLY A 549 0.08 0.96 14.08
C GLY A 549 0.00 1.53 12.66
N PHE A 550 -0.09 0.68 11.65
CA PHE A 550 -0.12 1.05 10.23
C PHE A 550 -1.29 1.97 9.87
N PHE A 551 -2.45 1.79 10.49
CA PHE A 551 -3.63 2.65 10.27
C PHE A 551 -3.70 3.88 11.19
N THR A 552 -2.60 4.26 11.83
CA THR A 552 -2.52 5.48 12.66
C THR A 552 -2.56 6.75 11.80
N CYS A 553 -1.74 6.81 10.75
CA CYS A 553 -1.68 7.98 9.85
C CYS A 553 -2.50 7.79 8.57
N ILE A 554 -2.53 6.57 8.03
CA ILE A 554 -3.17 6.26 6.75
C ILE A 554 -4.65 5.91 6.95
N ASP A 555 -5.50 6.52 6.14
CA ASP A 555 -6.92 6.18 6.08
C ASP A 555 -7.15 4.87 5.31
N ARG A 556 -7.98 3.97 5.86
CA ARG A 556 -8.25 2.65 5.26
C ARG A 556 -8.87 2.75 3.87
N LYS A 557 -9.75 3.71 3.65
CA LYS A 557 -10.44 3.92 2.37
C LYS A 557 -9.47 4.45 1.32
N SER A 558 -8.52 5.31 1.70
CA SER A 558 -7.49 5.80 0.77
C SER A 558 -6.65 4.68 0.14
N LEU A 559 -6.42 3.56 0.84
CA LEU A 559 -5.71 2.40 0.29
C LEU A 559 -6.51 1.63 -0.75
N THR A 560 -7.84 1.69 -0.72
CA THR A 560 -8.68 0.98 -1.70
C THR A 560 -8.60 1.58 -3.10
N LEU A 561 -7.87 2.69 -3.26
CA LEU A 561 -7.48 3.21 -4.57
C LEU A 561 -6.56 2.25 -5.32
N PHE A 562 -5.85 1.36 -4.63
CA PHE A 562 -4.81 0.52 -5.22
C PHE A 562 -5.20 -0.96 -5.21
N THR A 563 -4.78 -1.66 -6.26
CA THR A 563 -4.61 -3.12 -6.23
C THR A 563 -3.43 -3.52 -5.34
N PRO A 564 -3.33 -4.79 -4.90
CA PRO A 564 -2.18 -5.25 -4.12
C PRO A 564 -0.82 -4.96 -4.79
N GLN A 565 -0.73 -5.14 -6.11
CA GLN A 565 0.48 -4.88 -6.90
C GLN A 565 0.80 -3.38 -6.96
N GLN A 566 -0.21 -2.54 -7.18
CA GLN A 566 -0.02 -1.09 -7.17
C GLN A 566 0.38 -0.59 -5.77
N LEU A 567 -0.21 -1.14 -4.70
CA LEU A 567 0.15 -0.77 -3.34
C LEU A 567 1.60 -1.14 -3.02
N ALA A 568 2.06 -2.32 -3.47
CA ALA A 568 3.46 -2.71 -3.37
C ALA A 568 4.36 -1.67 -4.05
N LEU A 569 4.06 -1.29 -5.30
CA LEU A 569 4.81 -0.26 -6.00
C LEU A 569 4.80 1.08 -5.26
N VAL A 570 3.67 1.50 -4.68
CA VAL A 570 3.55 2.76 -3.94
C VAL A 570 4.39 2.77 -2.67
N MET A 571 4.44 1.65 -1.96
CA MET A 571 5.19 1.52 -0.72
C MET A 571 6.68 1.27 -0.95
N GLU A 572 7.03 0.42 -1.92
CA GLU A 572 8.39 -0.05 -2.16
C GLU A 572 9.12 0.78 -3.22
N GLY A 573 8.42 1.37 -4.20
CA GLY A 573 9.03 1.83 -5.45
C GLY A 573 9.35 0.67 -6.41
N HIS A 574 9.99 0.98 -7.53
CA HIS A 574 10.50 -0.02 -8.48
C HIS A 574 12.02 0.05 -8.60
N ARG A 575 12.63 -1.11 -8.91
CA ARG A 575 14.09 -1.29 -9.05
C ARG A 575 14.58 -1.13 -10.49
N ASN A 576 13.68 -1.18 -11.46
CA ASN A 576 14.04 -0.96 -12.86
C ASN A 576 14.19 0.54 -13.09
N ILE A 577 15.36 0.99 -13.55
CA ILE A 577 15.66 2.42 -13.73
C ILE A 577 15.80 2.68 -15.22
N ASP A 578 14.94 3.52 -15.77
CA ASP A 578 15.10 4.02 -17.14
C ASP A 578 16.12 5.17 -17.13
N ILE A 579 17.34 4.89 -17.60
CA ILE A 579 18.45 5.84 -17.63
C ILE A 579 18.18 7.02 -18.58
N ASP A 580 17.40 6.81 -19.65
CA ASP A 580 17.05 7.89 -20.57
C ASP A 580 16.01 8.83 -19.95
N GLU A 581 15.04 8.30 -19.20
CA GLU A 581 14.14 9.15 -18.39
C GLU A 581 14.87 9.86 -17.24
N LEU A 582 15.80 9.17 -16.57
CA LEU A 582 16.62 9.76 -15.52
C LEU A 582 17.47 10.92 -16.05
N GLU A 583 18.16 10.76 -17.18
CA GLU A 583 18.95 11.83 -17.81
C GLU A 583 18.09 13.06 -18.17
N ARG A 584 16.83 12.85 -18.57
CA ARG A 584 15.90 13.95 -18.84
C ARG A 584 15.52 14.71 -17.58
N ALA A 585 15.40 14.01 -16.44
CA ALA A 585 15.02 14.55 -15.14
C ALA A 585 16.16 15.28 -14.41
N VAL A 586 17.41 14.86 -14.64
CA VAL A 586 18.59 15.40 -13.92
C VAL A 586 18.82 16.88 -14.22
N THR A 587 19.09 17.64 -13.15
CA THR A 587 19.51 19.04 -13.20
C THR A 587 21.03 19.16 -13.05
N TYR A 588 21.62 20.20 -13.64
CA TYR A 588 23.07 20.41 -13.64
C TYR A 588 23.40 21.78 -13.02
N GLU A 589 24.28 21.78 -12.04
CA GLU A 589 24.86 22.97 -11.41
C GLU A 589 26.34 23.04 -11.78
N ASP A 590 26.81 24.21 -12.23
CA ASP A 590 28.21 24.43 -12.68
C ASP A 590 28.68 23.53 -13.84
N PHE A 591 27.74 22.83 -14.49
CA PHE A 591 27.91 22.10 -15.74
C PHE A 591 26.82 22.51 -16.74
N GLU A 592 27.19 22.56 -18.02
CA GLU A 592 26.21 22.66 -19.09
C GLU A 592 25.68 21.27 -19.46
N LYS A 593 24.35 21.12 -19.54
CA LYS A 593 23.66 19.86 -19.91
C LYS A 593 24.20 19.25 -21.22
N ASN A 594 24.61 20.09 -22.17
CA ASN A 594 25.09 19.66 -23.48
C ASN A 594 26.62 19.54 -23.59
N SER A 595 27.36 19.74 -22.49
CA SER A 595 28.82 19.65 -22.50
C SER A 595 29.30 18.25 -22.90
N SER A 596 30.48 18.19 -23.55
CA SER A 596 31.11 16.92 -23.94
C SER A 596 31.34 16.01 -22.73
N TYR A 597 31.69 16.57 -21.58
CA TYR A 597 31.93 15.84 -20.33
C TYR A 597 30.67 15.17 -19.78
N ILE A 598 29.54 15.88 -19.71
CA ILE A 598 28.28 15.31 -19.23
C ILE A 598 27.77 14.22 -20.18
N ARG A 599 27.97 14.36 -21.49
CA ARG A 599 27.68 13.27 -22.45
C ARG A 599 28.54 12.04 -22.20
N GLN A 600 29.83 12.22 -21.87
CA GLN A 600 30.70 11.09 -21.51
C GLN A 600 30.24 10.42 -20.20
N PHE A 601 29.82 11.19 -19.20
CA PHE A 601 29.22 10.66 -17.97
C PHE A 601 28.02 9.76 -18.28
N TRP A 602 27.06 10.22 -19.07
CA TRP A 602 25.89 9.40 -19.38
C TRP A 602 26.20 8.20 -20.28
N GLN A 603 27.25 8.25 -21.10
CA GLN A 603 27.72 7.06 -21.81
C GLN A 603 28.33 6.02 -20.86
N VAL A 604 29.02 6.47 -19.79
CA VAL A 604 29.53 5.56 -18.75
C VAL A 604 28.35 4.95 -17.98
N VAL A 605 27.40 5.77 -17.54
CA VAL A 605 26.22 5.30 -16.79
C VAL A 605 25.36 4.35 -17.62
N ARG A 606 25.16 4.58 -18.93
CA ARG A 606 24.44 3.64 -19.80
C ARG A 606 25.11 2.27 -19.91
N ASN A 607 26.43 2.20 -19.73
CA ASN A 607 27.20 0.94 -19.77
C ASN A 607 27.22 0.21 -18.41
N PHE A 608 26.66 0.79 -17.36
CA PHE A 608 26.58 0.15 -16.05
C PHE A 608 25.61 -1.03 -16.04
N THR A 609 25.87 -1.97 -15.12
CA THR A 609 24.95 -3.06 -14.82
C THR A 609 23.71 -2.54 -14.06
N PRO A 610 22.59 -3.28 -14.04
CA PRO A 610 21.41 -2.91 -13.25
C PRO A 610 21.68 -2.76 -11.75
N GLU A 611 22.71 -3.44 -11.22
CA GLU A 611 23.17 -3.25 -9.84
C GLU A 611 23.84 -1.90 -9.65
N GLN A 612 24.76 -1.54 -10.55
CA GLN A 612 25.44 -0.25 -10.52
C GLN A 612 24.49 0.94 -10.76
N HIS A 613 23.43 0.77 -11.54
CA HIS A 613 22.37 1.79 -11.65
C HIS A 613 21.67 2.03 -10.31
N ARG A 614 21.36 0.95 -9.59
CA ARG A 614 20.76 1.02 -8.25
C ARG A 614 21.72 1.64 -7.23
N GLN A 615 22.99 1.26 -7.25
CA GLN A 615 24.03 1.85 -6.42
C GLN A 615 24.21 3.35 -6.71
N LEU A 616 24.17 3.77 -7.97
CA LEU A 616 24.23 5.20 -8.33
C LEU A 616 23.04 5.97 -7.75
N LEU A 617 21.83 5.40 -7.86
CA LEU A 617 20.65 6.03 -7.30
C LEU A 617 20.71 6.10 -5.78
N GLU A 618 21.14 5.02 -5.12
CA GLU A 618 21.33 5.01 -3.65
C GLU A 618 22.42 6.00 -3.24
N PHE A 619 23.51 6.08 -3.98
CA PHE A 619 24.62 6.98 -3.72
C PHE A 619 24.18 8.44 -3.73
N VAL A 620 23.24 8.82 -4.59
CA VAL A 620 22.80 10.21 -4.73
C VAL A 620 21.55 10.50 -3.91
N THR A 621 20.63 9.55 -3.77
CA THR A 621 19.29 9.79 -3.20
C THR A 621 19.06 9.10 -1.85
N ALA A 622 19.97 8.22 -1.40
CA ALA A 622 19.78 7.29 -0.29
C ALA A 622 18.67 6.24 -0.51
N SER A 623 18.19 6.09 -1.75
CA SER A 623 17.23 5.06 -2.17
C SER A 623 17.75 4.33 -3.41
N GLU A 624 17.74 3.00 -3.40
CA GLU A 624 18.03 2.18 -4.59
C GLU A 624 16.82 2.10 -5.56
N ARG A 625 15.70 2.78 -5.23
CA ARG A 625 14.40 2.59 -5.88
C ARG A 625 13.81 3.89 -6.39
N VAL A 626 13.14 3.79 -7.53
CA VAL A 626 12.41 4.89 -8.16
C VAL A 626 10.96 4.90 -7.67
N PRO A 627 10.41 6.05 -7.24
CA PRO A 627 9.00 6.17 -6.89
C PRO A 627 8.08 5.86 -8.08
N VAL A 628 6.85 5.39 -7.83
CA VAL A 628 5.84 5.11 -8.88
C VAL A 628 5.53 6.29 -9.81
N THR A 629 5.82 7.52 -9.38
CA THR A 629 5.69 8.71 -10.22
C THR A 629 6.73 8.80 -11.33
N GLY A 630 7.72 7.89 -11.34
CA GLY A 630 8.77 7.79 -12.33
C GLY A 630 9.99 8.64 -12.00
N GLU A 631 11.01 8.49 -12.84
CA GLU A 631 12.32 9.11 -12.75
C GLU A 631 12.22 10.64 -12.80
N ALA A 632 11.23 11.17 -13.54
CA ALA A 632 10.93 12.60 -13.62
C ALA A 632 10.58 13.26 -12.26
N SER A 633 10.20 12.46 -11.26
CA SER A 633 9.88 12.95 -9.91
C SER A 633 11.07 12.94 -8.96
N LEU A 634 12.18 12.32 -9.35
CA LEU A 634 13.41 12.31 -8.58
C LEU A 634 14.08 13.69 -8.65
N HIS A 635 14.48 14.20 -7.50
CA HIS A 635 15.42 15.31 -7.46
C HIS A 635 16.80 14.66 -7.58
N PHE A 636 17.50 14.91 -8.69
CA PHE A 636 18.87 14.45 -8.91
C PHE A 636 19.63 15.59 -9.55
N THR A 637 20.64 16.12 -8.84
CA THR A 637 21.48 17.21 -9.36
C THR A 637 22.92 16.76 -9.49
N ILE A 638 23.53 17.02 -10.64
CA ILE A 638 24.99 16.87 -10.83
C ILE A 638 25.63 18.25 -10.65
N GLN A 639 26.52 18.35 -9.68
CA GLN A 639 27.24 19.57 -9.36
C GLN A 639 28.74 19.37 -9.57
N ARG A 640 29.43 20.37 -10.11
CA ARG A 640 30.89 20.33 -10.27
C ARG A 640 31.61 20.37 -8.92
N GLN A 641 32.54 19.44 -8.74
CA GLN A 641 33.56 19.50 -7.69
C GLN A 641 34.85 20.06 -8.29
N TRP A 642 35.48 21.02 -7.60
CA TRP A 642 36.63 21.76 -8.13
C TRP A 642 37.98 21.04 -7.95
N GLU A 643 38.01 19.97 -7.16
CA GLU A 643 39.20 19.14 -6.93
C GLU A 643 39.16 17.89 -7.82
N ASP A 644 39.88 17.94 -8.94
CA ASP A 644 39.82 16.94 -10.02
C ASP A 644 40.47 15.58 -9.67
N THR A 645 41.18 15.48 -8.55
CA THR A 645 41.83 14.24 -8.07
C THR A 645 40.97 13.43 -7.09
N HIS A 646 39.89 14.01 -6.58
CA HIS A 646 39.02 13.34 -5.61
C HIS A 646 38.14 12.29 -6.29
N LEU A 647 37.65 11.32 -5.52
CA LEU A 647 36.56 10.46 -5.96
C LEU A 647 35.25 11.27 -6.03
N PRO A 648 34.29 10.87 -6.90
CA PRO A 648 32.97 11.46 -6.86
C PRO A 648 32.39 11.28 -5.46
N SER A 649 31.80 12.34 -4.94
CA SER A 649 31.14 12.33 -3.63
C SER A 649 29.67 12.67 -3.81
N SER A 650 28.87 12.46 -2.77
CA SER A 650 27.46 12.80 -2.83
C SER A 650 27.03 13.54 -1.58
N SER A 651 25.95 14.30 -1.74
CA SER A 651 25.22 14.89 -0.63
C SER A 651 23.77 14.45 -0.74
N THR A 652 23.46 13.28 -0.20
CA THR A 652 22.11 12.69 -0.35
C THR A 652 21.01 13.53 0.30
N CYS A 653 21.34 14.31 1.34
CA CYS A 653 20.44 15.30 1.95
C CYS A 653 19.86 16.31 0.93
N TYR A 654 20.61 16.60 -0.14
CA TYR A 654 20.24 17.54 -1.20
C TYR A 654 20.08 16.84 -2.56
N HIS A 655 20.17 15.51 -2.59
CA HIS A 655 20.15 14.70 -3.80
C HIS A 655 21.18 15.11 -4.86
N ARG A 656 22.41 15.40 -4.41
CA ARG A 656 23.49 15.91 -5.28
C ARG A 656 24.61 14.89 -5.47
N LEU A 657 25.01 14.69 -6.72
CA LEU A 657 26.28 14.08 -7.10
C LEU A 657 27.31 15.18 -7.30
N LEU A 658 28.35 15.19 -6.47
CA LEU A 658 29.52 16.04 -6.61
C LEU A 658 30.52 15.34 -7.53
N LEU A 659 30.63 15.85 -8.74
CA LEU A 659 31.40 15.22 -9.82
C LEU A 659 32.63 16.07 -10.15
N PRO A 660 33.85 15.57 -9.90
CA PRO A 660 35.10 16.20 -10.34
C PRO A 660 35.21 16.21 -11.88
N HIS A 661 36.07 17.06 -12.44
CA HIS A 661 36.30 17.11 -13.88
C HIS A 661 37.51 16.26 -14.28
N TYR A 662 37.29 14.97 -14.54
CA TYR A 662 38.37 14.06 -14.91
C TYR A 662 38.88 14.29 -16.34
N ALA A 663 40.15 13.97 -16.56
CA ALA A 663 40.83 14.19 -17.85
C ALA A 663 40.26 13.36 -19.01
N ASN A 664 39.76 12.15 -18.75
CA ASN A 664 39.20 11.26 -19.77
C ASN A 664 38.08 10.37 -19.21
N LYS A 665 37.36 9.72 -20.14
CA LYS A 665 36.20 8.87 -19.85
C LYS A 665 36.57 7.64 -19.04
N GLU A 666 37.76 7.08 -19.25
CA GLU A 666 38.23 5.87 -18.57
C GLU A 666 38.47 6.15 -17.08
N VAL A 667 39.10 7.29 -16.75
CA VAL A 667 39.30 7.71 -15.36
C VAL A 667 37.97 8.05 -14.69
N LEU A 668 37.06 8.71 -15.40
CA LEU A 668 35.69 8.94 -14.92
C LEU A 668 34.99 7.63 -14.56
N ALA A 669 35.02 6.63 -15.45
CA ALA A 669 34.39 5.34 -15.22
C ALA A 669 35.00 4.61 -14.03
N ALA A 670 36.34 4.54 -13.96
CA ALA A 670 37.04 3.86 -12.87
C ALA A 670 36.77 4.51 -11.51
N ASN A 671 36.84 5.84 -11.42
CA ASN A 671 36.59 6.57 -10.19
C ASN A 671 35.12 6.54 -9.77
N LEU A 672 34.19 6.60 -10.72
CA LEU A 672 32.77 6.49 -10.43
C LEU A 672 32.41 5.08 -9.93
N SER A 673 32.84 4.02 -10.61
CA SER A 673 32.62 2.65 -10.13
C SER A 673 33.24 2.43 -8.75
N LYS A 674 34.47 2.94 -8.52
CA LYS A 674 35.12 2.85 -7.21
C LYS A 674 34.34 3.59 -6.11
N ALA A 675 33.76 4.76 -6.40
CA ALA A 675 32.91 5.47 -5.45
C ALA A 675 31.64 4.68 -5.11
N LEU A 676 30.99 4.08 -6.11
CA LEU A 676 29.77 3.27 -5.91
C LEU A 676 30.03 1.96 -5.15
N GLU A 677 31.20 1.34 -5.32
CA GLU A 677 31.58 0.13 -4.59
C GLU A 677 31.86 0.39 -3.11
N HIS A 678 32.36 1.58 -2.77
CA HIS A 678 32.76 1.94 -1.41
C HIS A 678 31.74 2.80 -0.65
N SER A 679 30.55 3.07 -1.21
CA SER A 679 29.58 4.00 -0.63
C SER A 679 28.61 3.42 0.40
N MET A 680 28.88 2.23 0.95
CA MET A 680 28.05 1.63 2.00
C MET A 680 28.29 2.33 3.35
N GLY A 681 27.67 3.50 3.53
CA GLY A 681 27.66 4.24 4.79
C GLY A 681 28.19 5.66 4.67
N PHE A 682 27.47 6.62 5.24
CA PHE A 682 28.02 7.95 5.50
C PHE A 682 29.21 7.81 6.44
N GLY A 683 30.41 8.03 5.91
CA GLY A 683 31.63 8.06 6.68
C GLY A 683 32.73 8.63 5.81
N THR A 684 33.00 9.93 5.97
CA THR A 684 34.38 10.41 5.90
C THR A 684 35.28 9.40 6.60
N ILE A 685 36.24 8.84 5.87
CA ILE A 685 37.46 8.36 6.52
C ILE A 685 38.14 9.58 7.15
#